data_AF-A0A524EFB9-F1
#
_entry.id   AF-A0A524EFB9-F1
#
_cell.length_a   1.000
_cell.length_b   1.000
_cell.length_c   1.000
_cell.angle_alpha   90.00
_cell.angle_beta   90.00
_cell.angle_gamma   90.00
#
_symmetry.space_group_name_H-M   'P 1'
#
loop_
_entity.id
_entity.type
_entity.pdbx_description
1 polymer ?
#
loop_
_entity_poly.entity_id
_entity_poly.type
_entity_poly.pdbx_seq_one_letter_code
_entity_poly.pdbx_strand_id
1 'polypeptide(L)'
;DDVWTALDSNGRNITGQDILIADIDSGVDWRHPDLWFAGNDSYRWLDASDDGIPDNGTDYIDLNNDLKGTANETLYFLDLDSSGTYNTSTEWIWVDNVTQNGVPDPGEPFFVANDTNSNDILDADENLVMLTKPKTKYIVEGDGVSEDRIITWVRGVNLTSSTHEDTDGHGTAVSGILLGGQIGFRKYVGVAPRAELMMLKAFGTRTESLTVEESLAWAYNHGADVILLELGSWTYHFLDGSSSAAALIDTIVSNGVPVIAPSGNLGGKEKHALATATANQPCQTEFRIPKNDSALNANDLHIKQVYITILSVSGTDFSTCDFMLTMNLKEWGGSESYTITLSPHDGYGTWSSGTIVSVGINSLVVKSFVGTSSRSTEMLALWIYAESGDLPTTDTENAPPFNKVNITAPSETKLHYYISDDKTSWTGGARWVTDVSDFYEIIWPSTADSALSVASYHTRNLFFGTEVGEIASFSSRGPRIDDVLKQGIAAPGGYDVLSSYSNESSWQEWYNAFDTLTFGPAFGSYRLFSGTSASGPHVAGTAALMLQVNSTCGPDVNNIIQITARNDSFTGDMPNEAWGSGKLDSFAAVNNVTSEIIDSTMPNIYDLDRTPDEPTNQEEVNITVRSEDPSGIDLVLLEYANGTYSINLTMSVITDIYFAQIPAYSAGTNITYRIIANDTAGNHNSTSYYWYIVQDSTTTTTTTTTTTTTTTTTTTTTETANDTELPALEPDLLRLGLALTIVAAVVAVGFLYGRRKS
;
A
#
# COMPACT_ATOMS: atom_id res chain seq x y z
N ASP A 1 19.04 -13.20 -0.76
CA ASP A 1 19.20 -12.31 0.39
C ASP A 1 19.38 -13.15 1.65
N ASP A 2 20.15 -12.69 2.64
CA ASP A 2 20.37 -13.41 3.91
C ASP A 2 19.05 -13.63 4.66
N VAL A 3 18.08 -12.71 4.52
CA VAL A 3 16.76 -12.83 5.18
C VAL A 3 15.99 -14.08 4.74
N TRP A 4 16.10 -14.49 3.48
CA TRP A 4 15.41 -15.71 2.99
C TRP A 4 16.05 -17.01 3.45
N THR A 5 17.24 -16.94 4.06
CA THR A 5 17.91 -18.11 4.66
C THR A 5 17.60 -18.23 6.16
N ALA A 6 17.05 -17.17 6.78
CA ALA A 6 16.55 -17.23 8.14
C ALA A 6 15.25 -18.05 8.20
N LEU A 7 15.02 -18.68 9.36
CA LEU A 7 13.91 -19.60 9.59
C LEU A 7 12.90 -18.99 10.56
N ASP A 8 11.61 -19.18 10.28
CA ASP A 8 10.54 -18.89 11.23
C ASP A 8 10.46 -19.97 12.34
N SER A 9 9.54 -19.79 13.29
CA SER A 9 9.32 -20.71 14.42
C SER A 9 8.92 -22.13 13.99
N ASN A 10 8.44 -22.30 12.77
CA ASN A 10 8.07 -23.59 12.17
C ASN A 10 9.22 -24.20 11.34
N GLY A 11 10.39 -23.58 11.32
CA GLY A 11 11.55 -24.03 10.55
C GLY A 11 11.43 -23.79 9.04
N ARG A 12 10.56 -22.87 8.61
CA ARG A 12 10.40 -22.49 7.20
C ARG A 12 11.24 -21.25 6.89
N ASN A 13 11.79 -21.18 5.68
CA ASN A 13 12.48 -19.98 5.20
C ASN A 13 11.54 -18.76 5.22
N ILE A 14 12.05 -17.63 5.70
CA ILE A 14 11.29 -16.38 5.79
C ILE A 14 11.26 -15.71 4.41
N THR A 15 10.12 -15.80 3.73
CA THR A 15 9.97 -15.45 2.30
C THR A 15 8.64 -14.75 2.00
N GLY A 16 7.84 -14.46 3.03
CA GLY A 16 6.48 -13.94 2.95
C GLY A 16 5.43 -15.03 2.76
N GLN A 17 5.78 -16.30 3.01
CA GLN A 17 4.84 -17.40 2.82
C GLN A 17 3.63 -17.27 3.74
N ASP A 18 2.44 -17.51 3.19
CA ASP A 18 1.13 -17.42 3.86
C ASP A 18 0.72 -16.01 4.29
N ILE A 19 1.39 -14.98 3.75
CA ILE A 19 1.03 -13.58 3.94
C ILE A 19 0.27 -13.06 2.71
N LEU A 20 -0.85 -12.37 2.93
CA LEU A 20 -1.63 -11.67 1.92
C LEU A 20 -1.37 -10.17 2.00
N ILE A 21 -0.75 -9.61 0.96
CA ILE A 21 -0.46 -8.18 0.87
C ILE A 21 -1.50 -7.53 -0.04
N ALA A 22 -2.22 -6.53 0.48
CA ALA A 22 -3.07 -5.67 -0.32
C ALA A 22 -2.25 -4.54 -0.93
N ASP A 23 -2.35 -4.39 -2.24
CA ASP A 23 -1.71 -3.33 -3.01
C ASP A 23 -2.82 -2.46 -3.62
N ILE A 24 -2.93 -1.21 -3.17
CA ILE A 24 -3.93 -0.26 -3.63
C ILE A 24 -3.27 0.61 -4.70
N ASP A 25 -3.47 0.24 -5.97
CA ASP A 25 -2.71 0.74 -7.12
C ASP A 25 -3.56 0.75 -8.42
N SER A 26 -2.92 0.84 -9.60
CA SER A 26 -3.52 0.98 -10.93
C SER A 26 -4.14 -0.30 -11.49
N GLY A 27 -3.74 -1.45 -10.94
CA GLY A 27 -4.03 -2.78 -11.47
C GLY A 27 -2.79 -3.67 -11.46
N VAL A 28 -2.92 -4.90 -11.97
CA VAL A 28 -1.80 -5.82 -12.11
C VAL A 28 -1.95 -6.72 -13.34
N ASP A 29 -0.89 -6.86 -14.13
CA ASP A 29 -0.79 -7.92 -15.13
C ASP A 29 -0.44 -9.25 -14.44
N TRP A 30 -1.45 -9.86 -13.81
CA TRP A 30 -1.31 -11.12 -13.07
C TRP A 30 -0.81 -12.29 -13.93
N ARG A 31 -0.82 -12.15 -15.25
CA ARG A 31 -0.32 -13.16 -16.20
C ARG A 31 1.20 -13.15 -16.29
N HIS A 32 1.86 -12.06 -15.89
CA HIS A 32 3.31 -11.95 -15.93
C HIS A 32 3.98 -13.11 -15.15
N PRO A 33 4.90 -13.90 -15.75
CA PRO A 33 5.44 -15.11 -15.10
C PRO A 33 6.15 -14.87 -13.74
N ASP A 34 6.72 -13.69 -13.49
CA ASP A 34 7.21 -13.30 -12.15
C ASP A 34 6.15 -13.40 -11.05
N LEU A 35 4.89 -13.17 -11.40
CA LEU A 35 3.77 -13.15 -10.48
C LEU A 35 3.12 -14.53 -10.35
N TRP A 36 3.90 -15.60 -10.54
CA TRP A 36 3.47 -16.99 -10.32
C TRP A 36 4.41 -17.74 -9.38
N PHE A 37 3.86 -18.69 -8.64
CA PHE A 37 4.65 -19.60 -7.81
C PHE A 37 5.19 -20.77 -8.64
N ALA A 38 6.47 -21.08 -8.46
CA ALA A 38 7.04 -22.35 -8.90
C ALA A 38 6.41 -23.52 -8.13
N GLY A 39 6.09 -24.60 -8.86
CA GLY A 39 5.69 -25.88 -8.31
C GLY A 39 6.88 -26.66 -7.73
N ASN A 40 6.64 -27.93 -7.41
CA ASN A 40 7.65 -28.83 -6.87
C ASN A 40 8.07 -29.94 -7.86
N ASP A 41 7.33 -30.09 -8.95
CA ASP A 41 7.57 -31.12 -9.96
C ASP A 41 8.64 -30.66 -10.95
N SER A 42 9.43 -31.62 -11.40
CA SER A 42 10.57 -31.40 -12.28
C SER A 42 10.29 -32.06 -13.63
N TYR A 43 10.52 -31.31 -14.70
CA TYR A 43 10.21 -31.69 -16.07
C TYR A 43 11.49 -31.69 -16.90
N ARG A 44 11.65 -32.71 -17.74
CA ARG A 44 12.73 -32.74 -18.72
C ARG A 44 12.33 -31.95 -19.94
N TRP A 45 13.30 -31.30 -20.56
CA TRP A 45 13.16 -30.83 -21.92
C TRP A 45 13.80 -31.86 -22.87
N LEU A 46 13.26 -31.96 -24.08
CA LEU A 46 13.69 -32.89 -25.12
C LEU A 46 14.23 -32.07 -26.29
N ASP A 47 15.55 -32.08 -26.40
CA ASP A 47 16.30 -31.53 -27.53
C ASP A 47 16.10 -32.44 -28.76
N ALA A 48 15.24 -32.01 -29.68
CA ALA A 48 14.92 -32.75 -30.89
C ALA A 48 15.88 -32.46 -32.03
N SER A 49 16.58 -31.32 -31.99
CA SER A 49 17.59 -30.91 -32.97
C SER A 49 18.97 -31.51 -32.69
N ASP A 50 19.21 -31.99 -31.46
CA ASP A 50 20.47 -32.57 -30.95
C ASP A 50 21.64 -31.58 -31.02
N ASP A 51 21.38 -30.30 -30.73
CA ASP A 51 22.38 -29.23 -30.74
C ASP A 51 22.69 -28.61 -29.36
N GLY A 52 21.94 -29.03 -28.33
CA GLY A 52 22.10 -28.60 -26.95
C GLY A 52 21.54 -27.21 -26.65
N ILE A 53 20.71 -26.64 -27.51
CA ILE A 53 20.12 -25.31 -27.36
C ILE A 53 18.60 -25.41 -27.53
N PRO A 54 17.79 -24.79 -26.66
CA PRO A 54 16.34 -24.79 -26.84
C PRO A 54 15.90 -24.11 -28.15
N ASP A 55 15.15 -24.82 -28.98
CA ASP A 55 14.62 -24.36 -30.27
C ASP A 55 13.09 -24.19 -30.23
N ASN A 56 12.64 -22.95 -30.37
CA ASN A 56 11.22 -22.59 -30.44
C ASN A 56 10.47 -23.38 -31.52
N GLY A 57 9.44 -24.12 -31.11
CA GLY A 57 8.59 -24.89 -32.03
C GLY A 57 9.18 -26.21 -32.52
N THR A 58 10.42 -26.54 -32.13
CA THR A 58 11.09 -27.79 -32.52
C THR A 58 11.24 -28.73 -31.33
N ASP A 59 11.61 -28.19 -30.17
CA ASP A 59 11.84 -28.95 -28.95
C ASP A 59 10.58 -29.10 -28.10
N TYR A 60 10.69 -29.88 -27.03
CA TYR A 60 9.55 -30.24 -26.20
C TYR A 60 9.85 -30.21 -24.70
N ILE A 61 8.83 -30.01 -23.89
CA ILE A 61 8.86 -30.26 -22.44
C ILE A 61 8.05 -31.52 -22.18
N ASP A 62 8.67 -32.56 -21.64
CA ASP A 62 8.03 -33.86 -21.40
C ASP A 62 7.09 -33.79 -20.18
N LEU A 63 5.83 -33.39 -20.43
CA LEU A 63 4.83 -33.19 -19.38
C LEU A 63 4.30 -34.49 -18.80
N ASN A 64 4.32 -35.56 -19.59
CA ASN A 64 3.73 -36.84 -19.23
C ASN A 64 4.76 -37.92 -18.85
N ASN A 65 6.06 -37.60 -18.96
CA ASN A 65 7.21 -38.44 -18.63
C ASN A 65 7.29 -39.73 -19.46
N ASP A 66 6.93 -39.67 -20.74
CA ASP A 66 7.03 -40.78 -21.70
C ASP A 66 8.23 -40.68 -22.67
N LEU A 67 9.03 -39.60 -22.53
CA LEU A 67 10.22 -39.28 -23.32
C LEU A 67 9.92 -39.07 -24.80
N LYS A 68 8.72 -38.60 -25.15
CA LYS A 68 8.34 -38.29 -26.53
C LYS A 68 7.68 -36.93 -26.63
N GLY A 69 8.23 -36.09 -27.50
CA GLY A 69 7.61 -34.82 -27.86
C GLY A 69 6.28 -35.01 -28.59
N THR A 70 5.24 -34.34 -28.12
CA THR A 70 3.97 -34.18 -28.83
C THR A 70 3.68 -32.70 -29.10
N ALA A 71 2.72 -32.42 -29.98
CA ALA A 71 2.33 -31.03 -30.30
C ALA A 71 1.78 -30.26 -29.08
N ASN A 72 1.29 -30.96 -28.05
CA ASN A 72 0.82 -30.33 -26.80
C ASN A 72 1.96 -30.16 -25.76
N GLU A 73 3.18 -30.45 -26.16
CA GLU A 73 4.39 -30.39 -25.34
C GLU A 73 5.45 -29.51 -26.01
N THR A 74 5.11 -28.84 -27.12
CA THR A 74 6.03 -28.02 -27.88
C THR A 74 6.53 -26.84 -27.05
N LEU A 75 7.85 -26.75 -26.97
CA LEU A 75 8.60 -25.77 -26.20
C LEU A 75 8.71 -24.46 -26.98
N TYR A 76 8.51 -23.36 -26.27
CA TYR A 76 8.89 -22.03 -26.70
C TYR A 76 9.53 -21.26 -25.55
N PHE A 77 10.41 -20.30 -25.85
CA PHE A 77 10.96 -19.33 -24.93
C PHE A 77 10.86 -17.90 -25.45
N LEU A 78 10.80 -16.97 -24.52
CA LEU A 78 10.68 -15.53 -24.76
C LEU A 78 12.08 -14.96 -24.86
N ASP A 79 12.53 -14.66 -26.08
CA ASP A 79 13.80 -13.97 -26.37
C ASP A 79 13.62 -12.46 -26.13
N LEU A 80 13.74 -12.05 -24.87
CA LEU A 80 13.45 -10.69 -24.43
C LEU A 80 14.55 -9.70 -24.83
N ASP A 81 15.80 -10.17 -24.93
CA ASP A 81 16.96 -9.37 -25.30
C ASP A 81 17.38 -9.49 -26.78
N SER A 82 16.65 -10.29 -27.57
CA SER A 82 16.92 -10.54 -28.99
C SER A 82 18.30 -11.15 -29.26
N SER A 83 18.83 -11.92 -28.31
CA SER A 83 20.08 -12.66 -28.46
C SER A 83 19.93 -13.91 -29.32
N GLY A 84 18.71 -14.42 -29.46
CA GLY A 84 18.40 -15.68 -30.13
C GLY A 84 18.70 -16.91 -29.28
N THR A 85 19.00 -16.75 -27.99
CA THR A 85 19.35 -17.84 -27.07
C THR A 85 18.64 -17.66 -25.74
N TYR A 86 18.05 -18.73 -25.20
CA TYR A 86 17.36 -18.70 -23.91
C TYR A 86 18.30 -18.44 -22.73
N ASN A 87 18.02 -17.40 -21.94
CA ASN A 87 18.68 -17.11 -20.67
C ASN A 87 17.84 -17.58 -19.46
N THR A 88 18.36 -18.54 -18.70
CA THR A 88 17.63 -19.20 -17.59
C THR A 88 17.21 -18.25 -16.47
N SER A 89 17.97 -17.16 -16.24
CA SER A 89 17.76 -16.26 -15.10
C SER A 89 16.94 -15.01 -15.42
N THR A 90 16.81 -14.64 -16.70
CA THR A 90 16.06 -13.43 -17.14
C THR A 90 14.91 -13.70 -18.10
N GLU A 91 14.85 -14.86 -18.77
CA GLU A 91 13.83 -15.15 -19.80
C GLU A 91 12.91 -16.29 -19.40
N TRP A 92 11.84 -16.49 -20.15
CA TRP A 92 10.78 -17.43 -19.78
C TRP A 92 10.59 -18.51 -20.83
N ILE A 93 10.32 -19.73 -20.39
CA ILE A 93 10.02 -20.86 -21.26
C ILE A 93 8.59 -21.34 -20.96
N TRP A 94 7.83 -21.73 -21.98
CA TRP A 94 6.45 -22.20 -21.85
C TRP A 94 6.15 -23.34 -22.81
N VAL A 95 5.03 -24.00 -22.57
CA VAL A 95 4.47 -24.98 -23.50
C VAL A 95 3.28 -24.38 -24.22
N ASP A 96 3.32 -24.39 -25.55
CA ASP A 96 2.23 -23.95 -26.43
C ASP A 96 1.21 -25.09 -26.63
N ASN A 97 0.32 -25.29 -25.65
CA ASN A 97 -0.64 -26.40 -25.62
C ASN A 97 -2.11 -25.99 -25.64
N VAL A 98 -2.41 -24.69 -25.75
CA VAL A 98 -3.79 -24.21 -25.84
C VAL A 98 -4.16 -23.95 -27.29
N THR A 99 -3.43 -23.09 -27.99
CA THR A 99 -3.77 -22.73 -29.38
C THR A 99 -2.74 -23.16 -30.43
N GLN A 100 -1.51 -23.52 -30.05
CA GLN A 100 -0.45 -23.98 -30.96
C GLN A 100 -0.07 -22.91 -32.00
N ASN A 101 0.01 -21.64 -31.56
CA ASN A 101 0.24 -20.48 -32.43
C ASN A 101 1.61 -19.81 -32.23
N GLY A 102 2.43 -20.30 -31.29
CA GLY A 102 3.72 -19.73 -30.90
C GLY A 102 3.64 -18.43 -30.10
N VAL A 103 2.49 -18.13 -29.49
CA VAL A 103 2.22 -16.94 -28.68
C VAL A 103 1.63 -17.39 -27.35
N PRO A 104 2.14 -16.91 -26.20
CA PRO A 104 1.59 -17.29 -24.90
C PRO A 104 0.09 -16.98 -24.76
N ASP A 105 -0.71 -18.00 -24.45
CA ASP A 105 -2.15 -17.88 -24.21
C ASP A 105 -2.54 -18.16 -22.74
N PRO A 106 -3.64 -17.56 -22.22
CA PRO A 106 -4.15 -17.89 -20.90
C PRO A 106 -4.44 -19.39 -20.75
N GLY A 107 -3.76 -20.02 -19.80
CA GLY A 107 -3.86 -21.46 -19.52
C GLY A 107 -2.60 -22.26 -19.90
N GLU A 108 -1.70 -21.67 -20.68
CA GLU A 108 -0.41 -22.28 -21.02
C GLU A 108 0.56 -22.24 -19.84
N PRO A 109 1.22 -23.36 -19.51
CA PRO A 109 2.13 -23.40 -18.39
C PRO A 109 3.48 -22.77 -18.77
N PHE A 110 3.94 -21.86 -17.93
CA PHE A 110 5.29 -21.34 -17.94
C PHE A 110 6.20 -22.14 -17.00
N PHE A 111 7.50 -22.06 -17.21
CA PHE A 111 8.50 -22.76 -16.41
C PHE A 111 9.69 -21.85 -16.11
N VAL A 112 10.43 -22.25 -15.09
CA VAL A 112 11.76 -21.75 -14.76
C VAL A 112 12.76 -22.89 -14.84
N ALA A 113 14.00 -22.60 -15.23
CA ALA A 113 15.07 -23.60 -15.30
C ALA A 113 15.78 -23.74 -13.97
N ASN A 114 15.97 -24.97 -13.51
CA ASN A 114 16.84 -25.29 -12.38
C ASN A 114 18.30 -25.31 -12.87
N ASP A 115 18.87 -24.13 -13.06
CA ASP A 115 20.26 -23.95 -13.48
C ASP A 115 21.21 -24.36 -12.33
N THR A 116 21.69 -25.60 -12.41
CA THR A 116 22.47 -26.25 -11.34
C THR A 116 23.92 -25.81 -11.34
N ASN A 117 24.41 -25.27 -12.45
CA ASN A 117 25.81 -24.88 -12.61
C ASN A 117 26.00 -23.35 -12.65
N SER A 118 24.90 -22.60 -12.64
CA SER A 118 24.81 -21.13 -12.62
C SER A 118 25.53 -20.47 -13.81
N ASN A 119 25.39 -21.04 -15.01
CA ASN A 119 25.95 -20.51 -16.25
C ASN A 119 24.97 -19.66 -17.08
N ASP A 120 23.73 -19.48 -16.61
CA ASP A 120 22.63 -18.79 -17.28
C ASP A 120 22.14 -19.45 -18.59
N ILE A 121 22.46 -20.73 -18.83
CA ILE A 121 22.12 -21.53 -20.02
C ILE A 121 21.31 -22.75 -19.57
N LEU A 122 20.34 -23.20 -20.37
CA LEU A 122 19.63 -24.46 -20.11
C LEU A 122 20.41 -25.64 -20.68
N ASP A 123 21.12 -26.37 -19.81
CA ASP A 123 21.87 -27.56 -20.21
C ASP A 123 20.96 -28.81 -20.34
N ALA A 124 21.40 -29.81 -21.12
CA ALA A 124 20.62 -31.01 -21.41
C ALA A 124 20.32 -31.90 -20.18
N ASP A 125 21.11 -31.79 -19.11
CA ASP A 125 20.90 -32.50 -17.85
C ASP A 125 20.10 -31.70 -16.81
N GLU A 126 19.77 -30.45 -17.12
CA GLU A 126 18.96 -29.58 -16.28
C GLU A 126 17.48 -29.78 -16.52
N ASN A 127 16.70 -29.47 -15.49
CA ASN A 127 15.26 -29.67 -15.52
C ASN A 127 14.52 -28.35 -15.32
N LEU A 128 13.31 -28.33 -15.85
CA LEU A 128 12.38 -27.22 -15.73
C LEU A 128 11.43 -27.46 -14.54
N VAL A 129 10.98 -26.36 -13.94
CA VAL A 129 9.97 -26.35 -12.87
C VAL A 129 8.80 -25.50 -13.33
N MET A 130 7.61 -26.11 -13.35
CA MET A 130 6.39 -25.45 -13.81
C MET A 130 5.95 -24.34 -12.84
N LEU A 131 5.48 -23.22 -13.37
CA LEU A 131 4.76 -22.18 -12.65
C LEU A 131 3.28 -22.59 -12.55
N THR A 132 2.80 -22.83 -11.33
CA THR A 132 1.55 -23.59 -11.12
C THR A 132 0.39 -22.75 -10.62
N LYS A 133 0.67 -21.63 -9.94
CA LYS A 133 -0.35 -20.84 -9.25
C LYS A 133 -0.01 -19.35 -9.33
N PRO A 134 -0.93 -18.47 -9.77
CA PRO A 134 -0.72 -17.02 -9.70
C PRO A 134 -0.51 -16.58 -8.24
N LYS A 135 0.36 -15.61 -8.02
CA LYS A 135 0.53 -14.93 -6.72
C LYS A 135 -0.65 -14.02 -6.44
N THR A 136 -1.26 -13.44 -7.48
CA THR A 136 -2.52 -12.69 -7.42
C THR A 136 -3.66 -13.58 -6.98
N LYS A 137 -4.14 -13.35 -5.75
CA LYS A 137 -5.29 -14.04 -5.15
C LYS A 137 -6.59 -13.31 -5.46
N TYR A 138 -6.56 -11.98 -5.38
CA TYR A 138 -7.69 -11.10 -5.64
C TYR A 138 -7.30 -9.98 -6.58
N ILE A 139 -8.23 -9.61 -7.46
CA ILE A 139 -8.27 -8.30 -8.12
C ILE A 139 -9.66 -7.73 -7.85
N VAL A 140 -9.72 -6.49 -7.37
CA VAL A 140 -10.96 -5.78 -7.07
C VAL A 140 -10.95 -4.44 -7.81
N GLU A 141 -12.02 -4.17 -8.55
CA GLU A 141 -12.13 -2.98 -9.39
C GLU A 141 -13.60 -2.59 -9.58
N GLY A 142 -13.84 -1.35 -10.02
CA GLY A 142 -15.17 -0.94 -10.46
C GLY A 142 -15.54 -1.62 -11.78
N ASP A 143 -16.82 -1.79 -12.05
CA ASP A 143 -17.29 -2.53 -13.23
C ASP A 143 -17.41 -1.70 -14.52
N GLY A 144 -17.07 -0.42 -14.45
CA GLY A 144 -17.09 0.55 -15.53
C GLY A 144 -18.48 1.11 -15.85
N VAL A 145 -19.54 0.71 -15.15
CA VAL A 145 -20.93 1.08 -15.47
C VAL A 145 -21.55 1.99 -14.41
N SER A 146 -21.36 1.71 -13.12
CA SER A 146 -21.84 2.57 -12.04
C SER A 146 -20.89 2.56 -10.83
N GLU A 147 -20.86 3.69 -10.12
CA GLU A 147 -19.90 3.93 -9.02
C GLU A 147 -20.11 2.99 -7.82
N ASP A 148 -21.29 2.38 -7.69
CA ASP A 148 -21.66 1.47 -6.59
C ASP A 148 -21.38 -0.01 -6.89
N ARG A 149 -20.85 -0.34 -8.07
CA ARG A 149 -20.68 -1.73 -8.52
C ARG A 149 -19.22 -2.12 -8.63
N ILE A 150 -18.80 -3.01 -7.74
CA ILE A 150 -17.46 -3.59 -7.67
C ILE A 150 -17.48 -5.01 -8.25
N ILE A 151 -16.47 -5.35 -9.06
CA ILE A 151 -16.16 -6.71 -9.51
C ILE A 151 -15.00 -7.25 -8.69
N THR A 152 -15.04 -8.56 -8.42
CA THR A 152 -13.93 -9.28 -7.81
C THR A 152 -13.55 -10.49 -8.65
N TRP A 153 -12.27 -10.56 -9.00
CA TRP A 153 -11.63 -11.70 -9.63
C TRP A 153 -10.84 -12.48 -8.59
N VAL A 154 -11.14 -13.76 -8.44
CA VAL A 154 -10.55 -14.62 -7.42
C VAL A 154 -9.81 -15.78 -8.08
N ARG A 155 -8.56 -15.99 -7.65
CA ARG A 155 -7.73 -17.11 -8.10
C ARG A 155 -8.41 -18.45 -7.81
N GLY A 156 -8.44 -19.32 -8.82
CA GLY A 156 -9.11 -20.62 -8.73
C GLY A 156 -10.64 -20.56 -8.86
N VAL A 157 -11.22 -19.38 -9.08
CA VAL A 157 -12.66 -19.20 -9.31
C VAL A 157 -12.92 -18.62 -10.69
N ASN A 158 -12.51 -17.37 -10.93
CA ASN A 158 -12.80 -16.62 -12.16
C ASN A 158 -11.63 -15.71 -12.63
N LEU A 159 -10.48 -15.71 -11.96
CA LEU A 159 -9.33 -14.89 -12.36
C LEU A 159 -8.86 -15.15 -13.79
N THR A 160 -8.82 -16.41 -14.23
CA THR A 160 -8.39 -16.76 -15.60
C THR A 160 -9.36 -16.33 -16.68
N SER A 161 -10.57 -15.90 -16.31
CA SER A 161 -11.58 -15.31 -17.19
C SER A 161 -11.71 -13.80 -17.02
N SER A 162 -10.83 -13.16 -16.21
CA SER A 162 -10.90 -11.72 -15.96
C SER A 162 -10.65 -10.94 -17.24
N THR A 163 -11.37 -9.83 -17.39
CA THR A 163 -11.09 -8.80 -18.40
C THR A 163 -10.18 -7.69 -17.86
N HIS A 164 -9.59 -7.90 -16.68
CA HIS A 164 -8.71 -6.93 -16.04
C HIS A 164 -7.42 -6.74 -16.84
N GLU A 165 -7.01 -5.48 -16.96
CA GLU A 165 -5.74 -5.07 -17.56
C GLU A 165 -5.13 -3.94 -16.73
N ASP A 166 -3.80 -3.95 -16.60
CA ASP A 166 -3.02 -2.84 -16.04
C ASP A 166 -2.40 -2.03 -17.19
N THR A 167 -3.20 -1.11 -17.75
CA THR A 167 -2.80 -0.27 -18.89
C THR A 167 -1.86 0.88 -18.51
N ASP A 168 -1.71 1.15 -17.21
CA ASP A 168 -0.73 2.09 -16.68
C ASP A 168 0.63 1.39 -16.45
N GLY A 169 0.60 0.19 -15.86
CA GLY A 169 1.78 -0.59 -15.56
C GLY A 169 2.46 -0.22 -14.24
N HIS A 170 1.94 0.77 -13.49
CA HIS A 170 2.45 1.13 -12.16
C HIS A 170 2.33 -0.04 -11.19
N GLY A 171 1.12 -0.57 -10.97
CA GLY A 171 0.89 -1.66 -10.01
C GLY A 171 1.59 -2.97 -10.38
N THR A 172 1.78 -3.28 -11.66
CA THR A 172 2.63 -4.41 -12.07
C THR A 172 4.09 -4.22 -11.66
N ALA A 173 4.64 -3.01 -11.82
CA ALA A 173 6.00 -2.70 -11.40
C ALA A 173 6.15 -2.68 -9.87
N VAL A 174 5.16 -2.21 -9.12
CA VAL A 174 5.13 -2.31 -7.66
C VAL A 174 5.11 -3.77 -7.22
N SER A 175 4.19 -4.57 -7.79
CA SER A 175 4.02 -6.00 -7.49
C SER A 175 5.29 -6.80 -7.76
N GLY A 176 6.04 -6.47 -8.81
CA GLY A 176 7.33 -7.10 -9.11
C GLY A 176 8.38 -6.87 -8.02
N ILE A 177 8.49 -5.65 -7.49
CA ILE A 177 9.41 -5.32 -6.36
C ILE A 177 8.93 -5.99 -5.07
N LEU A 178 7.61 -6.01 -4.86
CA LEU A 178 7.00 -6.53 -3.64
C LEU A 178 7.20 -8.04 -3.52
N LEU A 179 6.85 -8.79 -4.57
CA LEU A 179 6.74 -10.24 -4.52
C LEU A 179 7.05 -10.96 -5.84
N GLY A 180 7.63 -10.30 -6.83
CA GLY A 180 7.99 -10.92 -8.12
C GLY A 180 9.07 -12.00 -8.02
N GLY A 181 9.16 -12.85 -9.04
CA GLY A 181 10.23 -13.83 -9.24
C GLY A 181 10.17 -15.07 -8.34
N GLN A 182 11.03 -16.04 -8.62
CA GLN A 182 11.11 -17.31 -7.90
C GLN A 182 12.53 -17.50 -7.34
N ILE A 183 12.65 -17.55 -6.00
CA ILE A 183 13.94 -17.67 -5.29
C ILE A 183 14.71 -18.88 -5.83
N GLY A 184 15.99 -18.67 -6.16
CA GLY A 184 16.90 -19.71 -6.63
C GLY A 184 16.84 -19.98 -8.13
N PHE A 185 15.84 -19.44 -8.84
CA PHE A 185 15.69 -19.61 -10.28
C PHE A 185 15.88 -18.30 -11.06
N ARG A 186 15.43 -17.18 -10.50
CA ARG A 186 15.38 -15.89 -11.20
C ARG A 186 16.42 -14.91 -10.67
N LYS A 187 16.91 -14.06 -11.57
CA LYS A 187 17.82 -12.95 -11.23
C LYS A 187 17.09 -11.82 -10.49
N TYR A 188 15.88 -11.49 -10.93
CA TYR A 188 15.06 -10.44 -10.34
C TYR A 188 14.00 -11.07 -9.45
N VAL A 189 14.07 -10.79 -8.15
CA VAL A 189 13.19 -11.36 -7.13
C VAL A 189 12.78 -10.24 -6.17
N GLY A 190 11.47 -10.09 -5.96
CA GLY A 190 10.91 -9.13 -5.02
C GLY A 190 11.18 -9.50 -3.56
N VAL A 191 10.85 -8.62 -2.63
CA VAL A 191 11.24 -8.76 -1.22
C VAL A 191 10.55 -9.93 -0.51
N ALA A 192 9.24 -10.14 -0.76
CA ALA A 192 8.41 -11.19 -0.19
C ALA A 192 7.89 -12.16 -1.27
N PRO A 193 8.77 -12.90 -1.96
CA PRO A 193 8.43 -13.61 -3.20
C PRO A 193 7.49 -14.82 -3.00
N ARG A 194 7.23 -15.24 -1.76
CA ARG A 194 6.27 -16.30 -1.44
C ARG A 194 4.93 -15.77 -0.88
N ALA A 195 4.75 -14.44 -0.83
CA ALA A 195 3.49 -13.80 -0.46
C ALA A 195 2.45 -13.86 -1.57
N GLU A 196 1.19 -13.66 -1.20
CA GLU A 196 0.03 -13.56 -2.09
C GLU A 196 -0.36 -12.08 -2.27
N LEU A 197 -0.86 -11.74 -3.46
CA LEU A 197 -1.26 -10.37 -3.80
C LEU A 197 -2.80 -10.22 -3.79
N MET A 198 -3.26 -9.13 -3.19
CA MET A 198 -4.61 -8.59 -3.32
C MET A 198 -4.51 -7.23 -4.02
N MET A 199 -4.79 -7.17 -5.31
CA MET A 199 -4.75 -5.92 -6.07
C MET A 199 -6.09 -5.20 -5.97
N LEU A 200 -6.09 -3.97 -5.48
CA LEU A 200 -7.26 -3.09 -5.38
C LEU A 200 -7.06 -1.90 -6.29
N LYS A 201 -7.82 -1.85 -7.39
CA LYS A 201 -7.67 -0.81 -8.41
C LYS A 201 -8.29 0.51 -7.93
N ALA A 202 -7.44 1.48 -7.60
CA ALA A 202 -7.84 2.82 -7.15
C ALA A 202 -7.63 3.91 -8.23
N PHE A 203 -7.18 3.54 -9.43
CA PHE A 203 -6.97 4.45 -10.56
C PHE A 203 -7.95 4.14 -11.70
N GLY A 204 -8.45 5.20 -12.33
CA GLY A 204 -9.48 5.14 -13.36
C GLY A 204 -10.63 6.07 -13.05
N THR A 205 -11.70 5.99 -13.85
CA THR A 205 -12.95 6.72 -13.57
C THR A 205 -13.62 6.21 -12.30
N ARG A 206 -14.52 7.01 -11.71
CA ARG A 206 -15.30 6.60 -10.53
C ARG A 206 -16.11 5.32 -10.71
N THR A 207 -16.38 4.91 -11.96
CA THR A 207 -17.06 3.63 -12.24
C THR A 207 -16.08 2.47 -12.43
N GLU A 208 -14.80 2.72 -12.65
CA GLU A 208 -13.75 1.71 -12.91
C GLU A 208 -12.85 1.45 -11.71
N SER A 209 -12.79 2.36 -10.74
CA SER A 209 -11.89 2.28 -9.58
C SER A 209 -12.63 2.42 -8.25
N LEU A 210 -12.02 1.89 -7.20
CA LEU A 210 -12.45 2.06 -5.83
C LEU A 210 -11.94 3.40 -5.29
N THR A 211 -12.66 3.98 -4.33
CA THR A 211 -12.09 5.00 -3.46
C THR A 211 -11.02 4.40 -2.53
N VAL A 212 -10.20 5.26 -1.94
CA VAL A 212 -9.16 4.83 -0.99
C VAL A 212 -9.79 4.21 0.26
N GLU A 213 -10.85 4.80 0.80
CA GLU A 213 -11.60 4.27 1.93
C GLU A 213 -12.26 2.91 1.63
N GLU A 214 -12.87 2.74 0.45
CA GLU A 214 -13.42 1.45 0.03
C GLU A 214 -12.33 0.40 -0.09
N SER A 215 -11.18 0.76 -0.67
CA SER A 215 -10.04 -0.14 -0.82
C SER A 215 -9.49 -0.58 0.54
N LEU A 216 -9.27 0.37 1.46
CA LEU A 216 -8.82 0.10 2.83
C LEU A 216 -9.80 -0.81 3.59
N ALA A 217 -11.09 -0.50 3.52
CA ALA A 217 -12.13 -1.30 4.16
C ALA A 217 -12.23 -2.70 3.55
N TRP A 218 -12.11 -2.83 2.22
CA TRP A 218 -12.16 -4.11 1.55
C TRP A 218 -10.94 -4.96 1.93
N ALA A 219 -9.74 -4.40 1.86
CA ALA A 219 -8.50 -5.09 2.24
C ALA A 219 -8.58 -5.66 3.65
N TYR A 220 -8.92 -4.81 4.61
CA TYR A 220 -9.03 -5.20 6.02
C TYR A 220 -10.08 -6.31 6.22
N ASN A 221 -11.28 -6.16 5.65
CA ASN A 221 -12.36 -7.12 5.82
C ASN A 221 -12.12 -8.46 5.09
N HIS A 222 -11.18 -8.52 4.14
CA HIS A 222 -10.85 -9.72 3.37
C HIS A 222 -9.48 -10.31 3.74
N GLY A 223 -8.95 -9.93 4.91
CA GLY A 223 -7.81 -10.59 5.54
C GLY A 223 -6.46 -10.21 4.94
N ALA A 224 -6.30 -8.96 4.50
CA ALA A 224 -4.97 -8.42 4.23
C ALA A 224 -4.15 -8.38 5.52
N ASP A 225 -2.93 -8.91 5.47
CA ASP A 225 -1.97 -8.89 6.56
C ASP A 225 -1.10 -7.63 6.52
N VAL A 226 -0.87 -7.08 5.32
CA VAL A 226 -0.17 -5.81 5.07
C VAL A 226 -0.94 -5.05 4.01
N ILE A 227 -1.04 -3.72 4.17
CA ILE A 227 -1.61 -2.84 3.13
C ILE A 227 -0.51 -1.88 2.64
N LEU A 228 -0.33 -1.83 1.32
CA LEU A 228 0.51 -0.88 0.62
C LEU A 228 -0.39 0.09 -0.16
N LEU A 229 -0.17 1.39 0.03
CA LEU A 229 -0.90 2.46 -0.65
C LEU A 229 -0.02 3.09 -1.72
N GLU A 230 -0.29 2.87 -3.00
CA GLU A 230 0.56 3.34 -4.10
C GLU A 230 -0.07 4.53 -4.85
N LEU A 231 -0.50 5.51 -4.06
CA LEU A 231 -1.19 6.70 -4.53
C LEU A 231 -1.01 7.85 -3.55
N GLY A 232 -1.32 9.05 -4.00
CA GLY A 232 -1.58 10.15 -3.08
C GLY A 232 -1.83 11.49 -3.76
N SER A 233 -2.20 12.46 -2.92
CA SER A 233 -2.56 13.82 -3.33
C SER A 233 -2.09 14.84 -2.28
N TRP A 234 -1.76 16.04 -2.74
CA TRP A 234 -1.38 17.19 -1.91
C TRP A 234 -2.33 18.38 -2.07
N THR A 235 -3.37 18.25 -2.89
CA THR A 235 -4.40 19.28 -3.07
C THR A 235 -5.74 18.80 -2.54
N TYR A 236 -6.46 19.73 -1.95
CA TYR A 236 -7.76 19.56 -1.28
C TYR A 236 -7.76 18.57 -0.12
N HIS A 237 -6.60 18.27 0.45
CA HIS A 237 -6.49 17.56 1.72
C HIS A 237 -5.91 18.48 2.80
N PHE A 238 -6.30 18.27 4.05
CA PHE A 238 -5.78 19.03 5.18
C PHE A 238 -4.34 18.66 5.56
N LEU A 239 -3.82 17.51 5.08
CA LEU A 239 -2.43 17.07 5.27
C LEU A 239 -1.94 16.99 6.74
N ASP A 240 -2.84 17.03 7.72
CA ASP A 240 -2.58 16.95 9.16
C ASP A 240 -2.92 15.57 9.77
N GLY A 241 -3.25 14.59 8.92
CA GLY A 241 -3.68 13.26 9.33
C GLY A 241 -5.12 13.18 9.83
N SER A 242 -5.98 14.16 9.54
CA SER A 242 -7.36 14.21 10.03
C SER A 242 -8.44 13.66 9.07
N SER A 243 -8.07 13.21 7.87
CA SER A 243 -9.02 12.72 6.88
C SER A 243 -9.68 11.39 7.29
N SER A 244 -10.80 11.05 6.66
CA SER A 244 -11.48 9.76 6.81
C SER A 244 -10.56 8.58 6.53
N ALA A 245 -9.84 8.60 5.40
CA ALA A 245 -8.82 7.59 5.09
C ALA A 245 -7.73 7.52 6.17
N ALA A 246 -7.25 8.65 6.69
CA ALA A 246 -6.23 8.65 7.74
C ALA A 246 -6.73 8.00 9.04
N ALA A 247 -7.95 8.34 9.49
CA ALA A 247 -8.56 7.72 10.67
C ALA A 247 -8.82 6.21 10.47
N LEU A 248 -9.20 5.80 9.25
CA LEU A 248 -9.37 4.38 8.92
C LEU A 248 -8.04 3.64 8.94
N ILE A 249 -6.98 4.22 8.37
CA ILE A 249 -5.61 3.69 8.44
C ILE A 249 -5.18 3.51 9.90
N ASP A 250 -5.37 4.52 10.74
CA ASP A 250 -5.01 4.45 12.17
C ASP A 250 -5.75 3.30 12.88
N THR A 251 -7.03 3.11 12.56
CA THR A 251 -7.83 2.00 13.08
C THR A 251 -7.29 0.64 12.60
N ILE A 252 -6.99 0.51 11.32
CA ILE A 252 -6.48 -0.73 10.71
C ILE A 252 -5.14 -1.13 11.32
N VAL A 253 -4.21 -0.19 11.48
CA VAL A 253 -2.90 -0.44 12.11
C VAL A 253 -3.06 -0.84 13.57
N SER A 254 -3.95 -0.17 14.32
CA SER A 254 -4.23 -0.53 15.72
C SER A 254 -4.82 -1.93 15.88
N ASN A 255 -5.48 -2.46 14.84
CA ASN A 255 -6.02 -3.82 14.78
C ASN A 255 -5.01 -4.84 14.23
N GLY A 256 -3.76 -4.46 14.03
CA GLY A 256 -2.66 -5.37 13.70
C GLY A 256 -2.35 -5.52 12.22
N VAL A 257 -2.88 -4.67 11.35
CA VAL A 257 -2.53 -4.68 9.91
C VAL A 257 -1.70 -3.44 9.59
N PRO A 258 -0.37 -3.54 9.45
CA PRO A 258 0.48 -2.41 9.10
C PRO A 258 0.10 -1.82 7.73
N VAL A 259 0.10 -0.49 7.66
CA VAL A 259 -0.16 0.27 6.43
C VAL A 259 1.10 1.04 6.05
N ILE A 260 1.60 0.77 4.84
CA ILE A 260 2.79 1.39 4.26
C ILE A 260 2.33 2.39 3.19
N ALA A 261 2.87 3.61 3.24
CA ALA A 261 2.50 4.66 2.30
C ALA A 261 3.75 5.45 1.84
N PRO A 262 4.07 5.51 0.55
CA PRO A 262 5.07 6.39 -0.02
C PRO A 262 4.85 7.86 0.35
N SER A 263 5.93 8.61 0.59
CA SER A 263 5.84 10.02 1.02
C SER A 263 5.45 10.99 -0.09
N GLY A 264 5.55 10.57 -1.36
CA GLY A 264 5.26 11.38 -2.55
C GLY A 264 6.52 11.86 -3.28
N ASN A 265 6.33 12.45 -4.47
CA ASN A 265 7.44 12.85 -5.35
C ASN A 265 7.55 14.38 -5.57
N LEU A 266 7.29 15.20 -4.54
CA LEU A 266 7.26 16.66 -4.62
C LEU A 266 8.60 17.35 -4.43
N GLY A 267 9.64 16.64 -3.98
CA GLY A 267 10.95 17.20 -3.69
C GLY A 267 11.53 17.96 -4.90
N GLY A 268 11.88 19.23 -4.69
CA GLY A 268 12.44 20.10 -5.73
C GLY A 268 11.50 20.38 -6.89
N LYS A 269 10.18 20.19 -6.74
CA LYS A 269 9.17 20.40 -7.79
C LYS A 269 8.45 21.74 -7.70
N GLU A 270 8.78 22.56 -6.70
CA GLU A 270 8.21 23.89 -6.51
C GLU A 270 6.67 23.85 -6.32
N LYS A 271 6.15 22.72 -5.86
CA LYS A 271 4.71 22.47 -5.63
C LYS A 271 4.25 22.94 -4.24
N HIS A 272 5.19 23.26 -3.35
CA HIS A 272 4.94 23.85 -2.05
C HIS A 272 5.63 25.21 -1.87
N ALA A 273 4.95 26.11 -1.18
CA ALA A 273 5.53 27.37 -0.70
C ALA A 273 5.09 27.63 0.74
N LEU A 274 5.95 28.32 1.51
CA LEU A 274 5.76 28.59 2.93
C LEU A 274 5.98 30.07 3.23
N ALA A 275 4.93 30.75 3.66
CA ALA A 275 5.00 32.16 4.05
C ALA A 275 4.36 32.41 5.42
N THR A 276 4.70 33.54 6.04
CA THR A 276 4.07 34.00 7.28
C THR A 276 3.40 35.34 7.04
N ALA A 277 2.07 35.36 7.12
CA ALA A 277 1.30 36.59 7.07
C ALA A 277 1.49 37.36 8.37
N THR A 278 1.85 38.64 8.27
CA THR A 278 1.81 39.54 9.42
C THR A 278 0.38 40.03 9.63
N ALA A 279 -0.04 40.16 10.88
CA ALA A 279 -1.38 40.62 11.25
C ALA A 279 -1.80 41.89 10.50
N ASN A 280 -2.94 41.81 9.82
CA ASN A 280 -3.58 42.86 9.04
C ASN A 280 -2.69 43.43 7.91
N GLN A 281 -1.73 42.65 7.41
CA GLN A 281 -0.92 42.99 6.24
C GLN A 281 -1.14 41.96 5.12
N PRO A 282 -1.21 42.39 3.86
CA PRO A 282 -1.23 41.48 2.70
C PRO A 282 0.02 40.59 2.64
N CYS A 283 -0.19 39.27 2.63
CA CYS A 283 0.82 38.24 2.36
C CYS A 283 0.63 37.69 0.96
N GLN A 284 1.62 37.85 0.08
CA GLN A 284 1.54 37.51 -1.33
C GLN A 284 2.51 36.39 -1.68
N THR A 285 2.02 35.36 -2.37
CA THR A 285 2.85 34.29 -2.93
C THR A 285 2.53 34.12 -4.41
N GLU A 286 3.56 34.07 -5.25
CA GLU A 286 3.46 34.08 -6.70
C GLU A 286 3.56 32.67 -7.29
N PHE A 287 2.74 32.38 -8.30
CA PHE A 287 2.78 31.14 -9.08
C PHE A 287 2.73 31.42 -10.58
N ARG A 288 3.21 30.46 -11.35
CA ARG A 288 3.24 30.51 -12.81
C ARG A 288 2.44 29.39 -13.43
N ILE A 289 1.90 29.64 -14.62
CA ILE A 289 1.30 28.62 -15.50
C ILE A 289 2.16 28.61 -16.77
N PRO A 290 2.98 27.57 -16.99
CA PRO A 290 3.82 27.50 -18.17
C PRO A 290 3.07 26.90 -19.37
N LYS A 291 3.41 27.38 -20.55
CA LYS A 291 3.16 26.81 -21.88
C LYS A 291 4.20 25.76 -22.20
N ASN A 292 5.46 26.08 -21.97
CA ASN A 292 6.57 25.16 -22.21
C ASN A 292 7.21 24.81 -20.87
N ASP A 293 7.55 23.54 -20.69
CA ASP A 293 8.16 23.05 -19.48
C ASP A 293 9.39 22.19 -19.79
N SER A 294 10.55 22.74 -19.43
CA SER A 294 11.85 22.09 -19.62
C SER A 294 12.00 20.84 -18.76
N ALA A 295 11.35 20.76 -17.59
CA ALA A 295 11.43 19.58 -16.73
C ALA A 295 10.71 18.37 -17.33
N LEU A 296 9.69 18.61 -18.17
CA LEU A 296 8.95 17.58 -18.88
C LEU A 296 9.37 17.42 -20.35
N ASN A 297 10.34 18.23 -20.83
CA ASN A 297 10.61 18.40 -22.25
C ASN A 297 9.35 18.69 -23.08
N ALA A 298 8.35 19.31 -22.47
CA ALA A 298 7.04 19.53 -23.06
C ALA A 298 6.96 20.92 -23.69
N ASN A 299 6.46 20.96 -24.93
CA ASN A 299 6.09 22.20 -25.60
C ASN A 299 4.57 22.25 -25.68
N ASP A 300 3.97 23.37 -25.28
CA ASP A 300 2.52 23.61 -25.34
C ASP A 300 1.69 22.67 -24.44
N LEU A 301 1.83 22.79 -23.11
CA LEU A 301 1.17 21.96 -22.09
C LEU A 301 -0.37 22.09 -22.08
N HIS A 302 -0.95 23.15 -22.66
CA HIS A 302 -2.41 23.38 -22.72
C HIS A 302 -3.13 23.23 -21.36
N ILE A 303 -2.59 23.83 -20.29
CA ILE A 303 -3.19 23.76 -18.94
C ILE A 303 -4.53 24.49 -18.93
N LYS A 304 -5.59 23.79 -18.51
CA LYS A 304 -6.95 24.32 -18.46
C LYS A 304 -7.44 24.58 -17.05
N GLN A 305 -6.87 23.87 -16.08
CA GLN A 305 -7.28 23.96 -14.68
C GLN A 305 -6.06 23.96 -13.78
N VAL A 306 -6.13 24.78 -12.73
CA VAL A 306 -5.16 24.86 -11.64
C VAL A 306 -5.92 24.71 -10.33
N TYR A 307 -5.35 23.92 -9.43
CA TYR A 307 -5.89 23.59 -8.13
C TYR A 307 -4.92 24.10 -7.08
N ILE A 308 -5.39 24.93 -6.15
CA ILE A 308 -4.57 25.49 -5.07
C ILE A 308 -5.19 25.15 -3.73
N THR A 309 -4.37 24.70 -2.79
CA THR A 309 -4.74 24.43 -1.41
C THR A 309 -3.83 25.20 -0.49
N ILE A 310 -4.41 25.98 0.41
CA ILE A 310 -3.66 26.82 1.35
C ILE A 310 -4.09 26.42 2.74
N LEU A 311 -3.13 26.05 3.57
CA LEU A 311 -3.36 25.48 4.89
C LEU A 311 -2.74 26.32 5.99
N SER A 312 -3.37 26.34 7.16
CA SER A 312 -2.76 26.87 8.38
C SER A 312 -3.14 26.06 9.61
N VAL A 313 -2.14 25.69 10.41
CA VAL A 313 -2.29 25.12 11.76
C VAL A 313 -2.26 26.20 12.85
N SER A 314 -2.16 27.49 12.49
CA SER A 314 -1.97 28.60 13.44
C SER A 314 -3.25 29.02 14.18
N GLY A 315 -4.36 28.29 14.04
CA GLY A 315 -5.65 28.60 14.65
C GLY A 315 -6.30 29.91 14.16
N THR A 316 -5.87 30.41 12.99
CA THR A 316 -6.47 31.60 12.36
C THR A 316 -7.73 31.20 11.61
N ASP A 317 -8.90 31.65 12.07
CA ASP A 317 -10.18 31.44 11.39
C ASP A 317 -10.16 32.06 9.98
N PHE A 318 -10.14 31.21 8.94
CA PHE A 318 -10.06 31.66 7.55
C PHE A 318 -11.32 32.40 7.08
N SER A 319 -12.46 32.24 7.75
CA SER A 319 -13.68 33.03 7.46
C SER A 319 -13.51 34.53 7.77
N THR A 320 -12.48 34.87 8.57
CA THR A 320 -12.16 36.27 8.96
C THR A 320 -11.03 36.89 8.14
N CYS A 321 -10.42 36.13 7.22
CA CYS A 321 -9.36 36.60 6.35
C CYS A 321 -9.92 37.25 5.07
N ASP A 322 -9.16 38.21 4.52
CA ASP A 322 -9.42 38.71 3.17
C ASP A 322 -8.55 37.96 2.15
N PHE A 323 -9.19 37.44 1.11
CA PHE A 323 -8.53 36.66 0.07
C PHE A 323 -8.65 37.32 -1.30
N MET A 324 -7.54 37.40 -2.02
CA MET A 324 -7.52 37.87 -3.40
C MET A 324 -6.66 36.98 -4.30
N LEU A 325 -7.09 36.83 -5.54
CA LEU A 325 -6.32 36.20 -6.61
C LEU A 325 -6.01 37.25 -7.69
N THR A 326 -4.74 37.42 -8.02
CA THR A 326 -4.31 38.25 -9.13
C THR A 326 -3.84 37.36 -10.28
N MET A 327 -4.46 37.50 -11.45
CA MET A 327 -4.12 36.76 -12.67
C MET A 327 -3.53 37.69 -13.73
N ASN A 328 -2.54 37.20 -14.47
CA ASN A 328 -2.04 37.82 -15.68
C ASN A 328 -2.88 37.35 -16.87
N LEU A 329 -3.73 38.23 -17.41
CA LEU A 329 -4.64 37.93 -18.52
C LEU A 329 -4.16 38.51 -19.86
N LYS A 330 -2.89 38.94 -19.94
CA LYS A 330 -2.34 39.63 -21.11
C LYS A 330 -2.41 38.79 -22.38
N GLU A 331 -2.15 37.49 -22.28
CA GLU A 331 -2.18 36.58 -23.44
C GLU A 331 -3.56 36.57 -24.11
N TRP A 332 -4.62 36.68 -23.30
CA TRP A 332 -5.99 36.82 -23.79
C TRP A 332 -6.35 38.24 -24.28
N GLY A 333 -5.42 39.19 -24.21
CA GLY A 333 -5.64 40.61 -24.52
C GLY A 333 -6.20 41.43 -23.35
N GLY A 334 -6.15 40.89 -22.13
CA GLY A 334 -6.63 41.52 -20.89
C GLY A 334 -5.56 42.31 -20.13
N SER A 335 -5.82 42.56 -18.84
CA SER A 335 -4.87 43.21 -17.93
C SER A 335 -3.72 42.27 -17.56
N GLU A 336 -2.50 42.81 -17.47
CA GLU A 336 -1.32 42.11 -16.90
C GLU A 336 -1.43 41.85 -15.39
N SER A 337 -2.38 42.53 -14.72
CA SER A 337 -2.67 42.36 -13.30
C SER A 337 -4.17 42.57 -13.07
N TYR A 338 -4.95 41.51 -13.20
CA TYR A 338 -6.37 41.52 -12.90
C TYR A 338 -6.60 40.88 -11.52
N THR A 339 -7.14 41.66 -10.57
CA THR A 339 -7.36 41.18 -9.19
C THR A 339 -8.82 40.85 -8.95
N ILE A 340 -9.04 39.66 -8.41
CA ILE A 340 -10.33 39.09 -8.02
C ILE A 340 -10.36 39.04 -6.50
N THR A 341 -11.35 39.70 -5.88
CA THR A 341 -11.67 39.46 -4.47
C THR A 341 -12.42 38.14 -4.37
N LEU A 342 -11.89 37.22 -3.56
CA LEU A 342 -12.49 35.90 -3.38
C LEU A 342 -13.54 35.98 -2.27
N SER A 343 -14.64 35.25 -2.45
CA SER A 343 -15.70 35.10 -1.45
C SER A 343 -15.95 33.61 -1.27
N PRO A 344 -15.04 32.89 -0.59
CA PRO A 344 -15.17 31.46 -0.40
C PRO A 344 -16.45 31.14 0.37
N HIS A 345 -17.09 30.04 -0.01
CA HIS A 345 -18.17 29.46 0.79
C HIS A 345 -17.59 28.70 1.98
N ASP A 346 -18.36 28.62 3.06
CA ASP A 346 -17.97 27.92 4.28
C ASP A 346 -18.39 26.44 4.23
N GLY A 347 -17.42 25.54 4.42
CA GLY A 347 -17.60 24.09 4.43
C GLY A 347 -16.67 23.39 3.42
N TYR A 348 -16.05 22.29 3.85
CA TYR A 348 -15.21 21.47 2.98
C TYR A 348 -15.98 21.00 1.73
N GLY A 349 -15.40 21.22 0.54
CA GLY A 349 -16.00 20.86 -0.76
C GLY A 349 -17.19 21.73 -1.20
N THR A 350 -17.61 22.71 -0.39
CA THR A 350 -18.75 23.59 -0.72
C THR A 350 -18.30 24.73 -1.63
N TRP A 351 -18.11 24.46 -2.92
CA TRP A 351 -17.63 25.49 -3.85
C TRP A 351 -18.57 26.71 -3.95
N SER A 352 -17.98 27.92 -3.92
CA SER A 352 -18.68 29.17 -4.26
C SER A 352 -19.31 29.09 -5.66
N SER A 353 -20.31 29.93 -5.96
CA SER A 353 -20.90 30.04 -7.32
C SER A 353 -19.88 30.39 -8.41
N GLY A 354 -18.70 30.87 -8.02
CA GLY A 354 -17.57 31.20 -8.89
C GLY A 354 -17.59 32.66 -9.33
N THR A 355 -16.40 33.25 -9.46
CA THR A 355 -16.21 34.54 -10.14
C THR A 355 -15.83 34.28 -11.60
N ILE A 356 -16.58 34.88 -12.53
CA ILE A 356 -16.34 34.77 -13.97
C ILE A 356 -15.73 36.07 -14.48
N VAL A 357 -14.59 35.96 -15.18
CA VAL A 357 -13.89 37.08 -15.82
C VAL A 357 -13.76 36.80 -17.31
N SER A 358 -14.49 37.56 -18.13
CA SER A 358 -14.46 37.40 -19.60
C SER A 358 -13.48 38.37 -20.25
N VAL A 359 -12.60 37.83 -21.11
CA VAL A 359 -11.67 38.59 -21.93
C VAL A 359 -11.80 38.11 -23.38
N GLY A 360 -12.51 38.87 -24.21
CA GLY A 360 -12.81 38.46 -25.57
C GLY A 360 -13.69 37.19 -25.60
N ILE A 361 -13.17 36.12 -26.20
CA ILE A 361 -13.84 34.80 -26.26
C ILE A 361 -13.48 33.88 -25.09
N ASN A 362 -12.49 34.27 -24.28
CA ASN A 362 -12.00 33.47 -23.17
C ASN A 362 -12.72 33.86 -21.88
N SER A 363 -12.90 32.89 -21.00
CA SER A 363 -13.60 33.04 -19.74
C SER A 363 -12.82 32.32 -18.65
N LEU A 364 -12.33 33.08 -17.66
CA LEU A 364 -11.72 32.55 -16.45
C LEU A 364 -12.81 32.36 -15.40
N VAL A 365 -12.86 31.19 -14.77
CA VAL A 365 -13.70 30.92 -13.61
C VAL A 365 -12.83 30.60 -12.42
N VAL A 366 -13.15 31.21 -11.29
CA VAL A 366 -12.48 30.96 -10.02
C VAL A 366 -13.53 30.58 -8.99
N LYS A 367 -13.46 29.35 -8.50
CA LYS A 367 -14.28 28.88 -7.39
C LYS A 367 -13.40 28.73 -6.15
N SER A 368 -14.00 28.95 -4.98
CA SER A 368 -13.29 28.81 -3.71
C SER A 368 -14.20 28.34 -2.58
N PHE A 369 -13.62 27.67 -1.61
CA PHE A 369 -14.24 27.35 -0.32
C PHE A 369 -13.22 27.47 0.81
N VAL A 370 -13.70 27.66 2.03
CA VAL A 370 -12.93 27.48 3.26
C VAL A 370 -13.45 26.30 4.05
N GLY A 371 -12.58 25.65 4.82
CA GLY A 371 -12.98 24.55 5.67
C GLY A 371 -12.00 24.33 6.81
N THR A 372 -12.48 23.69 7.86
CA THR A 372 -11.71 23.41 9.07
C THR A 372 -11.70 21.92 9.33
N SER A 373 -10.52 21.35 9.57
CA SER A 373 -10.35 19.94 9.87
C SER A 373 -10.77 19.59 11.30
N SER A 374 -10.90 18.30 11.62
CA SER A 374 -11.12 17.85 13.00
C SER A 374 -9.94 18.13 13.94
N ARG A 375 -8.76 18.49 13.40
CA ARG A 375 -7.57 18.94 14.13
C ARG A 375 -7.36 20.46 14.09
N SER A 376 -8.41 21.21 13.69
CA SER A 376 -8.38 22.68 13.59
C SER A 376 -7.37 23.23 12.58
N THR A 377 -7.03 22.44 11.56
CA THR A 377 -6.32 22.96 10.38
C THR A 377 -7.31 23.68 9.50
N GLU A 378 -6.99 24.91 9.15
CA GLU A 378 -7.80 25.77 8.29
C GLU A 378 -7.34 25.62 6.84
N MET A 379 -8.30 25.57 5.91
CA MET A 379 -8.06 25.43 4.48
C MET A 379 -8.73 26.56 3.71
N LEU A 380 -8.03 27.13 2.73
CA LEU A 380 -8.60 27.80 1.57
C LEU A 380 -8.30 26.95 0.34
N ALA A 381 -9.33 26.54 -0.38
CA ALA A 381 -9.22 25.81 -1.63
C ALA A 381 -9.63 26.71 -2.80
N LEU A 382 -8.84 26.71 -3.88
CA LEU A 382 -9.13 27.44 -5.13
C LEU A 382 -9.13 26.48 -6.31
N TRP A 383 -10.21 26.54 -7.10
CA TRP A 383 -10.29 25.90 -8.41
C TRP A 383 -10.36 26.99 -9.48
N ILE A 384 -9.31 27.07 -10.27
CA ILE A 384 -9.11 28.08 -11.31
C ILE A 384 -9.16 27.37 -12.65
N TYR A 385 -10.10 27.72 -13.53
CA TYR A 385 -10.20 27.07 -14.84
C TYR A 385 -10.68 28.00 -15.95
N ALA A 386 -10.34 27.66 -17.18
CA ALA A 386 -10.90 28.30 -18.38
C ALA A 386 -12.13 27.52 -18.88
N GLU A 387 -13.25 28.20 -19.16
CA GLU A 387 -14.44 27.53 -19.74
C GLU A 387 -14.21 27.11 -21.19
N SER A 388 -13.31 27.80 -21.88
CA SER A 388 -12.91 27.55 -23.26
C SER A 388 -11.41 27.79 -23.43
N GLY A 389 -10.75 26.91 -24.18
CA GLY A 389 -9.30 27.00 -24.41
C GLY A 389 -8.47 26.62 -23.18
N ASP A 390 -7.33 27.29 -23.03
CA ASP A 390 -6.33 27.08 -21.97
C ASP A 390 -6.20 28.34 -21.12
N LEU A 391 -5.79 28.18 -19.85
CA LEU A 391 -5.46 29.30 -18.98
C LEU A 391 -4.31 30.13 -19.56
N PRO A 392 -4.29 31.46 -19.34
CA PRO A 392 -3.25 32.32 -19.87
C PRO A 392 -1.91 31.98 -19.21
N THR A 393 -0.88 31.87 -20.02
CA THR A 393 0.45 31.42 -19.61
C THR A 393 1.33 32.58 -19.16
N THR A 394 2.36 32.25 -18.39
CA THR A 394 3.35 33.18 -17.82
C THR A 394 4.76 32.65 -18.11
N ASP A 395 5.05 32.42 -19.40
CA ASP A 395 6.16 31.57 -19.89
C ASP A 395 7.56 32.10 -19.76
N THR A 396 7.73 33.40 -19.59
CA THR A 396 9.07 33.95 -19.50
C THR A 396 9.63 33.55 -18.15
N GLU A 397 10.47 32.51 -18.17
CA GLU A 397 10.93 31.70 -17.03
C GLU A 397 11.48 32.51 -15.83
N ASN A 398 11.67 33.82 -15.97
CA ASN A 398 12.13 34.76 -14.95
C ASN A 398 11.59 36.20 -15.11
N ALA A 399 10.54 36.45 -15.92
CA ALA A 399 10.05 37.82 -16.14
C ALA A 399 8.59 37.99 -15.69
N PRO A 400 8.34 38.73 -14.58
CA PRO A 400 7.00 39.06 -14.11
C PRO A 400 6.21 39.90 -15.15
N PRO A 401 4.87 40.04 -14.99
CA PRO A 401 4.08 39.64 -13.80
C PRO A 401 3.58 38.20 -13.83
N PHE A 402 3.81 37.50 -12.71
CA PHE A 402 3.23 36.19 -12.41
C PHE A 402 1.83 36.31 -11.78
N ASN A 403 1.11 35.19 -11.71
CA ASN A 403 -0.13 35.10 -10.96
C ASN A 403 0.19 35.09 -9.45
N LYS A 404 -0.75 35.55 -8.61
CA LYS A 404 -0.50 35.69 -7.17
C LYS A 404 -1.73 35.37 -6.35
N VAL A 405 -1.55 34.66 -5.24
CA VAL A 405 -2.55 34.60 -4.17
C VAL A 405 -2.14 35.58 -3.08
N ASN A 406 -3.10 36.37 -2.60
CA ASN A 406 -2.90 37.33 -1.53
C ASN A 406 -3.86 37.07 -0.38
N ILE A 407 -3.34 36.96 0.84
CA ILE A 407 -4.10 36.71 2.06
C ILE A 407 -3.78 37.79 3.07
N THR A 408 -4.81 38.44 3.61
CA THR A 408 -4.69 39.32 4.77
C THR A 408 -5.36 38.67 5.95
N ALA A 409 -4.56 38.18 6.91
CA ALA A 409 -5.04 37.55 8.12
C ALA A 409 -5.13 38.57 9.28
N PRO A 410 -6.09 38.45 10.21
CA PRO A 410 -6.22 39.36 11.35
C PRO A 410 -5.11 39.21 12.40
N SER A 411 -4.43 38.06 12.40
CA SER A 411 -3.31 37.70 13.28
C SER A 411 -2.10 37.26 12.45
N GLU A 412 -0.96 37.04 13.13
CA GLU A 412 0.17 36.36 12.49
C GLU A 412 -0.22 34.92 12.15
N THR A 413 0.03 34.49 10.92
CA THR A 413 -0.45 33.20 10.42
C THR A 413 0.61 32.56 9.53
N LYS A 414 1.05 31.34 9.87
CA LYS A 414 1.89 30.51 8.98
C LYS A 414 0.99 29.87 7.92
N LEU A 415 1.35 30.02 6.65
CA LEU A 415 0.56 29.62 5.49
C LEU A 415 1.37 28.65 4.62
N HIS A 416 0.83 27.45 4.43
CA HIS A 416 1.38 26.44 3.54
C HIS A 416 0.59 26.47 2.23
N TYR A 417 1.25 26.67 1.11
CA TYR A 417 0.62 26.81 -0.20
C TYR A 417 0.99 25.60 -1.06
N TYR A 418 -0.02 24.92 -1.60
CA TYR A 418 0.11 23.74 -2.45
C TYR A 418 -0.57 23.98 -3.79
N ILE A 419 0.01 23.49 -4.88
CA ILE A 419 -0.50 23.70 -6.23
C ILE A 419 -0.40 22.44 -7.09
N SER A 420 -1.40 22.20 -7.93
CA SER A 420 -1.39 21.19 -9.00
C SER A 420 -2.19 21.69 -10.20
N ASP A 421 -2.17 20.94 -11.31
CA ASP A 421 -2.92 21.27 -12.54
C ASP A 421 -3.47 20.02 -13.23
N ASP A 422 -4.25 20.21 -14.29
CA ASP A 422 -4.92 19.11 -14.99
C ASP A 422 -4.04 18.38 -16.02
N LYS A 423 -2.77 18.74 -16.15
CA LYS A 423 -1.87 18.22 -17.19
C LYS A 423 -0.64 17.54 -16.64
N THR A 424 -0.12 18.06 -15.54
CA THR A 424 1.11 17.60 -14.94
C THR A 424 0.83 16.97 -13.60
N SER A 425 1.44 15.81 -13.38
CA SER A 425 1.38 15.09 -12.11
C SER A 425 2.43 15.70 -11.15
N TRP A 426 3.43 14.91 -10.74
CA TRP A 426 4.44 15.31 -9.75
C TRP A 426 5.39 16.43 -10.21
N THR A 427 5.73 16.50 -11.49
CA THR A 427 6.79 17.39 -12.02
C THR A 427 6.26 18.33 -13.09
N GLY A 428 6.78 19.56 -13.12
CA GLY A 428 6.47 20.57 -14.15
C GLY A 428 5.14 21.28 -13.91
N GLY A 429 4.65 21.96 -14.95
CA GLY A 429 3.32 22.60 -14.96
C GLY A 429 3.20 23.78 -14.00
N ALA A 430 2.01 23.96 -13.44
CA ALA A 430 1.71 25.05 -12.53
C ALA A 430 2.47 24.87 -11.21
N ARG A 431 3.17 25.92 -10.78
CA ARG A 431 4.08 25.88 -9.61
C ARG A 431 4.38 27.25 -9.03
N TRP A 432 4.84 27.25 -7.78
CA TRP A 432 5.21 28.47 -7.05
C TRP A 432 6.54 29.04 -7.55
N VAL A 433 6.69 30.36 -7.43
CA VAL A 433 7.89 31.11 -7.86
C VAL A 433 8.51 31.87 -6.69
N THR A 434 7.70 32.27 -5.71
CA THR A 434 8.17 32.85 -4.45
C THR A 434 7.88 31.92 -3.28
N ASP A 435 8.65 32.07 -2.21
CA ASP A 435 8.44 31.37 -0.94
C ASP A 435 8.51 29.84 -1.04
N VAL A 436 9.07 29.31 -2.14
CA VAL A 436 9.20 27.86 -2.38
C VAL A 436 9.90 27.18 -1.21
N SER A 437 9.37 26.03 -0.79
CA SER A 437 9.93 25.22 0.26
C SER A 437 9.92 23.75 -0.14
N ASP A 438 11.01 23.04 0.15
CA ASP A 438 11.14 21.57 0.00
C ASP A 438 10.90 20.85 1.34
N PHE A 439 10.06 21.39 2.21
CA PHE A 439 9.63 20.80 3.48
C PHE A 439 8.10 20.79 3.52
N TYR A 440 7.50 19.95 4.36
CA TYR A 440 6.03 19.81 4.44
C TYR A 440 5.40 19.21 3.18
N GLU A 441 6.09 18.29 2.54
CA GLU A 441 5.69 17.69 1.26
C GLU A 441 5.07 16.29 1.41
N ILE A 442 4.98 15.75 2.63
CA ILE A 442 4.34 14.45 2.86
C ILE A 442 2.87 14.53 2.44
N ILE A 443 2.48 13.68 1.50
CA ILE A 443 1.18 13.72 0.87
C ILE A 443 0.12 12.88 1.62
N TRP A 444 -1.15 13.16 1.36
CA TRP A 444 -2.22 12.24 1.74
C TRP A 444 -2.17 10.98 0.86
N PRO A 445 -2.45 9.76 1.38
CA PRO A 445 -2.79 9.43 2.77
C PRO A 445 -1.59 9.11 3.68
N SER A 446 -0.35 9.23 3.20
CA SER A 446 0.87 9.01 4.01
C SER A 446 0.96 9.92 5.24
N THR A 447 0.14 10.98 5.32
CA THR A 447 -0.01 11.85 6.50
C THR A 447 -0.77 11.23 7.67
N ALA A 448 -1.43 10.07 7.53
CA ALA A 448 -2.09 9.38 8.65
C ALA A 448 -1.12 9.10 9.81
N ASP A 449 -1.54 9.13 11.09
CA ASP A 449 -0.60 9.02 12.22
C ASP A 449 0.18 7.69 12.20
N SER A 450 -0.52 6.61 11.85
CA SER A 450 -0.03 5.22 11.94
C SER A 450 0.45 4.64 10.61
N ALA A 451 0.28 5.34 9.48
CA ALA A 451 0.92 4.93 8.23
C ALA A 451 2.44 5.05 8.33
N LEU A 452 3.21 4.06 7.87
CA LEU A 452 4.65 4.21 7.73
C LEU A 452 4.97 4.98 6.45
N SER A 453 5.41 6.22 6.59
CA SER A 453 5.81 7.07 5.45
C SER A 453 7.17 6.67 4.90
N VAL A 454 7.26 6.43 3.59
CA VAL A 454 8.46 5.88 2.92
C VAL A 454 9.08 6.85 1.93
N ALA A 455 10.33 7.23 2.18
CA ALA A 455 11.18 8.03 1.29
C ALA A 455 11.98 7.15 0.35
N SER A 456 12.58 7.76 -0.67
CA SER A 456 13.29 7.07 -1.75
C SER A 456 14.77 7.44 -1.80
N TYR A 457 15.63 6.46 -2.05
CA TYR A 457 17.07 6.66 -2.26
C TYR A 457 17.63 5.78 -3.39
N HIS A 458 18.79 6.17 -3.92
CA HIS A 458 19.47 5.49 -5.02
C HIS A 458 20.31 4.29 -4.55
N THR A 459 20.26 3.17 -5.27
CA THR A 459 21.00 1.93 -4.93
C THR A 459 22.01 1.48 -5.98
N ARG A 460 21.92 2.02 -7.20
CA ARG A 460 22.74 1.69 -8.35
C ARG A 460 22.99 2.97 -9.15
N ASN A 461 24.10 2.98 -9.85
CA ASN A 461 24.48 4.06 -10.75
C ASN A 461 24.06 3.71 -12.18
N LEU A 462 22.75 3.64 -12.43
CA LEU A 462 22.17 3.47 -13.78
C LEU A 462 21.87 4.81 -14.46
N PHE A 463 21.85 5.89 -13.67
CA PHE A 463 21.62 7.25 -14.14
C PHE A 463 22.83 8.15 -13.83
N PHE A 464 23.27 8.94 -14.82
CA PHE A 464 24.40 9.85 -14.65
C PHE A 464 24.06 10.99 -13.69
N GLY A 465 24.95 11.21 -12.72
CA GLY A 465 24.88 12.38 -11.83
C GLY A 465 24.27 12.11 -10.46
N THR A 466 23.97 10.86 -10.14
CA THR A 466 23.56 10.44 -8.79
C THR A 466 24.59 9.51 -8.13
N GLU A 467 24.81 9.66 -6.83
CA GLU A 467 25.67 8.82 -6.00
C GLU A 467 24.88 7.66 -5.37
N VAL A 468 25.47 6.46 -5.37
CA VAL A 468 24.85 5.29 -4.74
C VAL A 468 24.73 5.53 -3.24
N GLY A 469 23.50 5.46 -2.73
CA GLY A 469 23.16 5.69 -1.34
C GLY A 469 22.64 7.08 -1.03
N GLU A 470 22.61 8.02 -1.97
CA GLU A 470 22.03 9.34 -1.72
C GLU A 470 20.49 9.34 -1.82
N ILE A 471 19.84 10.30 -1.16
CA ILE A 471 18.38 10.47 -1.23
C ILE A 471 17.97 10.85 -2.67
N ALA A 472 16.87 10.29 -3.15
CA ALA A 472 16.35 10.66 -4.46
C ALA A 472 15.83 12.11 -4.42
N SER A 473 16.21 12.91 -5.41
CA SER A 473 15.91 14.36 -5.42
C SER A 473 14.42 14.68 -5.44
N PHE A 474 13.58 13.77 -5.95
CA PHE A 474 12.13 13.91 -5.96
C PHE A 474 11.48 13.49 -4.63
N SER A 475 12.18 12.79 -3.74
CA SER A 475 11.59 12.23 -2.53
C SER A 475 11.04 13.36 -1.66
N SER A 476 9.73 13.33 -1.39
CA SER A 476 9.10 14.34 -0.54
C SER A 476 9.68 14.31 0.85
N ARG A 477 9.71 15.49 1.49
CA ARG A 477 10.32 15.68 2.80
C ARG A 477 9.29 16.13 3.82
N GLY A 478 9.49 15.68 5.05
CA GLY A 478 8.73 16.12 6.21
C GLY A 478 9.03 17.56 6.63
N PRO A 479 8.60 17.94 7.84
CA PRO A 479 7.66 17.21 8.69
C PRO A 479 6.25 17.22 8.07
N ARG A 480 5.24 16.68 8.75
CA ARG A 480 3.84 16.96 8.42
C ARG A 480 3.51 18.43 8.76
N ILE A 481 2.42 18.98 8.22
CA ILE A 481 2.10 20.42 8.37
C ILE A 481 1.94 20.89 9.83
N ASP A 482 1.71 19.97 10.76
CA ASP A 482 1.61 20.17 12.20
C ASP A 482 2.95 19.94 12.93
N ASP A 483 4.06 19.98 12.19
CA ASP A 483 5.44 19.82 12.65
C ASP A 483 5.79 18.43 13.23
N VAL A 484 4.93 17.42 13.03
CA VAL A 484 5.25 16.02 13.37
C VAL A 484 6.29 15.47 12.38
N LEU A 485 7.40 14.91 12.90
CA LEU A 485 8.38 14.17 12.09
C LEU A 485 7.75 12.90 11.52
N LYS A 486 7.08 13.04 10.37
CA LYS A 486 6.22 12.01 9.80
C LYS A 486 6.93 11.05 8.86
N GLN A 487 8.03 11.49 8.23
CA GLN A 487 8.86 10.63 7.41
C GLN A 487 9.42 9.49 8.28
N GLY A 488 9.08 8.25 7.97
CA GLY A 488 9.40 7.12 8.85
C GLY A 488 10.72 6.45 8.49
N ILE A 489 10.90 6.13 7.22
CA ILE A 489 12.04 5.35 6.71
C ILE A 489 12.35 5.73 5.26
N ALA A 490 13.55 5.44 4.76
CA ALA A 490 13.89 5.48 3.34
C ALA A 490 14.19 4.07 2.80
N ALA A 491 13.73 3.77 1.58
CA ALA A 491 13.97 2.51 0.90
C ALA A 491 14.48 2.73 -0.54
N PRO A 492 15.03 1.69 -1.21
CA PRO A 492 15.41 1.77 -2.62
C PRO A 492 14.25 2.24 -3.50
N GLY A 493 14.46 3.25 -4.33
CA GLY A 493 13.41 3.71 -5.26
C GLY A 493 13.81 4.83 -6.21
N GLY A 494 15.12 5.07 -6.35
CA GLY A 494 15.65 6.06 -7.29
C GLY A 494 15.37 5.67 -8.75
N TYR A 495 16.04 6.33 -9.69
CA TYR A 495 15.92 6.05 -11.13
C TYR A 495 16.59 4.73 -11.58
N ASP A 496 16.63 3.73 -10.70
CA ASP A 496 17.56 2.61 -10.75
C ASP A 496 17.01 1.27 -10.23
N VAL A 497 15.68 1.19 -10.05
CA VAL A 497 14.99 -0.05 -9.69
C VAL A 497 14.50 -0.73 -10.97
N LEU A 498 14.79 -2.03 -11.11
CA LEU A 498 14.24 -2.87 -12.17
C LEU A 498 13.05 -3.65 -11.61
N SER A 499 11.97 -3.75 -12.37
CA SER A 499 10.78 -4.52 -11.99
C SER A 499 10.00 -5.05 -13.18
N SER A 500 9.02 -5.92 -12.95
CA SER A 500 8.16 -6.53 -13.97
C SER A 500 7.40 -5.47 -14.79
N TYR A 501 7.23 -5.73 -16.08
CA TYR A 501 6.55 -4.85 -17.03
C TYR A 501 5.14 -5.38 -17.35
N SER A 502 4.13 -4.51 -17.33
CA SER A 502 2.80 -4.85 -17.84
C SER A 502 2.80 -4.83 -19.37
N ASN A 503 2.36 -5.92 -20.01
CA ASN A 503 2.30 -6.00 -21.47
C ASN A 503 1.36 -4.95 -22.10
N GLU A 504 0.30 -4.58 -21.38
CA GLU A 504 -0.69 -3.60 -21.84
C GLU A 504 -0.32 -2.15 -21.46
N SER A 505 0.86 -1.95 -20.85
CA SER A 505 1.30 -0.63 -20.43
C SER A 505 1.41 0.33 -21.61
N SER A 506 0.72 1.44 -21.49
CA SER A 506 0.85 2.60 -22.37
C SER A 506 2.04 3.50 -21.98
N TRP A 507 2.67 3.25 -20.83
CA TRP A 507 3.79 4.02 -20.31
C TRP A 507 5.13 3.52 -20.84
N GLN A 508 5.40 3.81 -22.12
CA GLN A 508 6.60 3.32 -22.83
C GLN A 508 7.84 4.20 -22.62
N GLU A 509 7.68 5.47 -22.23
CA GLU A 509 8.78 6.43 -22.18
C GLU A 509 9.83 6.08 -21.12
N TRP A 510 9.39 5.52 -19.98
CA TRP A 510 10.27 5.14 -18.87
C TRP A 510 10.63 3.66 -18.83
N TYR A 511 10.19 2.90 -19.83
CA TYR A 511 10.50 1.48 -19.95
C TYR A 511 12.01 1.20 -19.86
N ASN A 512 12.80 1.86 -20.71
CA ASN A 512 14.26 1.77 -20.75
C ASN A 512 14.87 3.18 -20.67
N ALA A 513 14.44 3.92 -19.67
CA ALA A 513 15.05 5.20 -19.31
C ALA A 513 16.58 5.04 -19.35
N PHE A 514 17.27 5.74 -20.25
CA PHE A 514 18.73 5.70 -20.41
C PHE A 514 19.35 4.55 -21.22
N ASP A 515 18.57 3.76 -21.97
CA ASP A 515 19.07 2.70 -22.85
C ASP A 515 20.01 1.69 -22.11
N THR A 516 19.72 1.42 -20.84
CA THR A 516 20.53 0.55 -19.97
C THR A 516 20.01 -0.89 -19.89
N LEU A 517 18.73 -1.10 -20.16
CA LEU A 517 18.12 -2.42 -20.21
C LEU A 517 18.39 -3.06 -21.57
N THR A 518 18.66 -4.36 -21.55
CA THR A 518 18.92 -5.17 -22.74
C THR A 518 17.64 -5.72 -23.35
N PHE A 519 16.54 -5.77 -22.59
CA PHE A 519 15.27 -6.37 -23.01
C PHE A 519 14.30 -5.33 -23.60
N GLY A 520 13.49 -5.73 -24.59
CA GLY A 520 12.45 -4.92 -25.24
C GLY A 520 11.07 -5.02 -24.57
N PRO A 521 10.16 -4.04 -24.77
CA PRO A 521 8.85 -4.01 -24.11
C PRO A 521 7.94 -5.10 -24.69
N ALA A 522 7.86 -6.23 -23.99
CA ALA A 522 7.09 -7.40 -24.37
C ALA A 522 6.51 -8.09 -23.12
N PHE A 523 5.55 -8.99 -23.33
CA PHE A 523 5.04 -9.85 -22.27
C PHE A 523 6.20 -10.59 -21.57
N GLY A 524 6.19 -10.62 -20.24
CA GLY A 524 7.25 -11.22 -19.43
C GLY A 524 8.52 -10.37 -19.27
N SER A 525 8.57 -9.17 -19.86
CA SER A 525 9.74 -8.29 -19.76
C SER A 525 9.82 -7.52 -18.45
N TYR A 526 10.90 -6.77 -18.26
CA TYR A 526 11.11 -5.90 -17.11
C TYR A 526 11.26 -4.45 -17.59
N ARG A 527 11.16 -3.50 -16.66
CA ARG A 527 11.33 -2.07 -16.91
C ARG A 527 12.12 -1.42 -15.80
N LEU A 528 12.63 -0.22 -16.07
CA LEU A 528 13.02 0.68 -14.99
C LEU A 528 11.77 1.27 -14.34
N PHE A 529 11.82 1.39 -13.02
CA PHE A 529 10.79 1.98 -12.21
C PHE A 529 11.43 2.84 -11.12
N SER A 530 10.74 3.92 -10.75
CA SER A 530 11.30 4.96 -9.88
C SER A 530 10.19 5.72 -9.19
N GLY A 531 10.54 6.40 -8.10
CA GLY A 531 9.59 7.13 -7.26
C GLY A 531 9.63 6.58 -5.85
N THR A 532 8.99 7.29 -4.92
CA THR A 532 8.68 6.71 -3.60
C THR A 532 7.79 5.46 -3.73
N SER A 533 7.08 5.30 -4.84
CA SER A 533 6.36 4.09 -5.25
C SER A 533 7.23 2.88 -5.57
N ALA A 534 8.51 3.06 -5.88
CA ALA A 534 9.44 1.95 -5.93
C ALA A 534 9.97 1.58 -4.53
N SER A 535 9.86 2.48 -3.55
CA SER A 535 10.33 2.30 -2.17
C SER A 535 9.29 1.65 -1.26
N GLY A 536 8.01 2.04 -1.40
CA GLY A 536 6.88 1.42 -0.72
C GLY A 536 6.89 -0.13 -0.70
N PRO A 537 7.00 -0.80 -1.86
CA PRO A 537 6.97 -2.27 -1.92
C PRO A 537 8.16 -2.95 -1.23
N HIS A 538 9.32 -2.29 -1.10
CA HIS A 538 10.43 -2.84 -0.32
C HIS A 538 10.09 -2.90 1.18
N VAL A 539 9.42 -1.86 1.70
CA VAL A 539 9.01 -1.76 3.09
C VAL A 539 7.82 -2.68 3.37
N ALA A 540 6.81 -2.71 2.49
CA ALA A 540 5.68 -3.64 2.61
C ALA A 540 6.10 -5.10 2.53
N GLY A 541 7.02 -5.45 1.64
CA GLY A 541 7.61 -6.78 1.59
C GLY A 541 8.35 -7.12 2.89
N THR A 542 9.08 -6.17 3.47
CA THR A 542 9.75 -6.36 4.77
C THR A 542 8.73 -6.61 5.90
N ALA A 543 7.64 -5.84 5.94
CA ALA A 543 6.55 -6.06 6.89
C ALA A 543 5.94 -7.47 6.74
N ALA A 544 5.77 -7.95 5.51
CA ALA A 544 5.31 -9.32 5.27
C ALA A 544 6.29 -10.38 5.78
N LEU A 545 7.60 -10.18 5.58
CA LEU A 545 8.62 -11.08 6.15
C LEU A 545 8.55 -11.10 7.69
N MET A 546 8.34 -9.95 8.33
CA MET A 546 8.19 -9.84 9.78
C MET A 546 6.94 -10.59 10.29
N LEU A 547 5.80 -10.41 9.62
CA LEU A 547 4.55 -11.08 9.99
C LEU A 547 4.59 -12.60 9.76
N GLN A 548 5.39 -13.10 8.81
CA GLN A 548 5.63 -14.54 8.71
C GLN A 548 6.30 -15.09 9.97
N VAL A 549 7.20 -14.32 10.59
CA VAL A 549 7.88 -14.70 11.84
C VAL A 549 6.93 -14.61 13.03
N ASN A 550 6.22 -13.48 13.15
CA ASN A 550 5.24 -13.26 14.21
C ASN A 550 4.03 -12.52 13.64
N SER A 551 2.92 -13.23 13.46
CA SER A 551 1.69 -12.67 12.91
C SER A 551 1.03 -11.61 13.82
N THR A 552 1.46 -11.49 15.07
CA THR A 552 0.92 -10.51 16.03
C THR A 552 1.69 -9.19 16.08
N CYS A 553 2.87 -9.11 15.44
CA CYS A 553 3.73 -7.92 15.53
C CYS A 553 3.25 -6.74 14.66
N GLY A 554 2.09 -6.84 14.01
CA GLY A 554 1.56 -5.85 13.09
C GLY A 554 1.55 -4.40 13.62
N PRO A 555 1.07 -4.13 14.85
CA PRO A 555 1.10 -2.79 15.43
C PRO A 555 2.53 -2.25 15.65
N ASP A 556 3.50 -3.14 15.83
CA ASP A 556 4.90 -2.81 16.14
C ASP A 556 5.79 -2.71 14.90
N VAL A 557 5.31 -3.16 13.73
CA VAL A 557 6.09 -3.19 12.47
C VAL A 557 6.77 -1.85 12.20
N ASN A 558 6.03 -0.75 12.33
CA ASN A 558 6.56 0.59 12.08
C ASN A 558 7.71 0.93 13.02
N ASN A 559 7.58 0.61 14.31
CA ASN A 559 8.59 0.89 15.31
C ASN A 559 9.84 0.03 15.06
N ILE A 560 9.66 -1.27 14.83
CA ILE A 560 10.75 -2.21 14.59
C ILE A 560 11.56 -1.78 13.36
N ILE A 561 10.90 -1.49 12.23
CA ILE A 561 11.57 -1.03 11.00
C ILE A 561 12.39 0.24 11.26
N GLN A 562 11.86 1.17 12.06
CA GLN A 562 12.53 2.42 12.39
C GLN A 562 13.75 2.22 13.30
N ILE A 563 13.65 1.43 14.36
CA ILE A 563 14.77 1.21 15.29
C ILE A 563 15.89 0.35 14.70
N THR A 564 15.59 -0.46 13.68
CA THR A 564 16.58 -1.29 12.98
C THR A 564 17.17 -0.62 11.74
N ALA A 565 16.76 0.62 11.44
CA ALA A 565 17.24 1.34 10.28
C ALA A 565 18.76 1.56 10.31
N ARG A 566 19.38 1.52 9.13
CA ARG A 566 20.80 1.82 8.96
C ARG A 566 21.01 3.32 8.80
N ASN A 567 22.11 3.81 9.35
CA ASN A 567 22.62 5.15 9.13
C ASN A 567 23.99 5.12 8.44
N ASP A 568 24.28 6.18 7.71
CA ASP A 568 25.58 6.45 7.11
C ASP A 568 25.78 7.95 6.89
N SER A 569 26.84 8.31 6.16
CA SER A 569 27.18 9.71 5.88
C SER A 569 26.13 10.47 5.07
N PHE A 570 25.26 9.80 4.29
CA PHE A 570 24.17 10.47 3.57
C PHE A 570 22.99 10.79 4.47
N THR A 571 22.71 9.91 5.44
CA THR A 571 21.59 10.10 6.36
C THR A 571 21.84 11.25 7.35
N GLY A 572 23.09 11.41 7.81
CA GLY A 572 23.41 12.36 8.87
C GLY A 572 22.80 11.95 10.22
N ASP A 573 22.45 12.94 11.04
CA ASP A 573 21.79 12.70 12.33
C ASP A 573 20.32 12.31 12.13
N MET A 574 19.91 11.21 12.79
CA MET A 574 18.57 10.62 12.72
C MET A 574 17.81 10.74 14.06
N PRO A 575 16.47 10.80 14.05
CA PRO A 575 15.62 10.91 12.86
C PRO A 575 15.62 12.33 12.26
N ASN A 576 15.30 12.47 10.97
CA ASN A 576 15.11 13.79 10.33
C ASN A 576 14.05 13.78 9.21
N GLU A 577 13.77 14.96 8.67
CA GLU A 577 12.68 15.23 7.72
C GLU A 577 12.86 14.55 6.36
N ALA A 578 14.10 14.18 5.98
CA ALA A 578 14.39 13.59 4.67
C ALA A 578 14.46 12.06 4.72
N TRP A 579 15.10 11.52 5.75
CA TRP A 579 15.41 10.09 5.85
C TRP A 579 14.53 9.35 6.86
N GLY A 580 13.73 10.07 7.64
CA GLY A 580 13.05 9.50 8.80
C GLY A 580 14.09 8.91 9.75
N SER A 581 13.95 7.63 10.08
CA SER A 581 14.88 6.90 10.95
C SER A 581 16.13 6.38 10.23
N GLY A 582 16.20 6.44 8.89
CA GLY A 582 17.36 6.01 8.11
C GLY A 582 16.99 5.13 6.92
N LYS A 583 17.91 4.24 6.53
CA LYS A 583 17.72 3.30 5.42
C LYS A 583 17.16 1.97 5.92
N LEU A 584 16.19 1.43 5.20
CA LEU A 584 15.63 0.10 5.47
C LEU A 584 16.73 -0.97 5.59
N ASP A 585 16.54 -1.85 6.58
CA ASP A 585 17.31 -3.08 6.78
C ASP A 585 16.35 -4.22 7.13
N SER A 586 15.95 -4.95 6.10
CA SER A 586 14.96 -6.02 6.22
C SER A 586 15.45 -7.17 7.10
N PHE A 587 16.74 -7.51 7.04
CA PHE A 587 17.32 -8.58 7.84
C PHE A 587 17.35 -8.20 9.33
N ALA A 588 17.76 -6.98 9.66
CA ALA A 588 17.75 -6.49 11.03
C ALA A 588 16.32 -6.40 11.59
N ALA A 589 15.36 -5.91 10.81
CA ALA A 589 13.95 -5.84 11.21
C ALA A 589 13.36 -7.22 11.52
N VAL A 590 13.56 -8.19 10.62
CA VAL A 590 13.11 -9.58 10.80
C VAL A 590 13.78 -10.24 12.01
N ASN A 591 15.08 -10.02 12.20
CA ASN A 591 15.79 -10.56 13.37
C ASN A 591 15.40 -9.91 14.69
N ASN A 592 14.92 -8.67 14.67
CA ASN A 592 14.41 -8.02 15.87
C ASN A 592 13.11 -8.70 16.32
N VAL A 593 12.23 -9.05 15.37
CA VAL A 593 11.02 -9.85 15.65
C VAL A 593 11.37 -11.23 16.22
N THR A 594 12.42 -11.89 15.71
CA THR A 594 12.86 -13.19 16.27
C THR A 594 13.49 -13.08 17.65
N SER A 595 13.95 -11.88 18.05
CA SER A 595 14.66 -11.65 19.31
C SER A 595 13.76 -11.18 20.46
N GLU A 596 12.53 -10.73 20.19
CA GLU A 596 11.66 -10.06 21.20
C GLU A 596 10.38 -10.81 21.62
N ILE A 597 10.13 -12.07 21.23
CA ILE A 597 9.01 -12.83 21.84
C ILE A 597 9.46 -14.24 22.24
N ILE A 598 10.30 -14.33 23.26
CA ILE A 598 10.14 -15.39 24.26
C ILE A 598 9.38 -14.74 25.41
N ASP A 599 8.06 -14.60 25.27
CA ASP A 599 7.25 -14.48 26.47
C ASP A 599 7.50 -15.77 27.27
N SER A 600 8.11 -15.60 28.44
CA SER A 600 8.38 -16.68 29.40
C SER A 600 7.58 -16.49 30.68
N THR A 601 6.71 -15.48 30.71
CA THR A 601 5.79 -15.27 31.81
C THR A 601 4.71 -16.33 31.73
N MET A 602 4.40 -16.93 32.88
CA MET A 602 3.36 -17.95 32.96
C MET A 602 2.03 -17.26 33.22
N PRO A 603 0.92 -17.76 32.65
CA PRO A 603 -0.42 -17.22 32.91
C PRO A 603 -0.72 -17.04 34.40
N ASN A 604 -1.28 -15.90 34.77
CA ASN A 604 -1.74 -15.64 36.12
C ASN A 604 -3.19 -16.14 36.30
N ILE A 605 -3.39 -17.14 37.15
CA ILE A 605 -4.71 -17.73 37.45
C ILE A 605 -5.22 -17.20 38.80
N TYR A 606 -6.38 -16.56 38.82
CA TYR A 606 -6.95 -15.93 40.02
C TYR A 606 -8.48 -16.01 40.07
N ASP A 607 -9.08 -15.60 41.19
CA ASP A 607 -10.54 -15.62 41.43
C ASP A 607 -11.22 -16.97 41.15
N LEU A 608 -10.58 -18.06 41.58
CA LEU A 608 -11.17 -19.39 41.50
C LEU A 608 -12.31 -19.53 42.51
N ASP A 609 -13.49 -19.89 42.01
CA ASP A 609 -14.68 -20.15 42.81
C ASP A 609 -15.34 -21.50 42.45
N ARG A 610 -16.00 -22.12 43.44
CA ARG A 610 -16.72 -23.38 43.31
C ARG A 610 -18.13 -23.24 43.89
N THR A 611 -19.15 -23.63 43.13
CA THR A 611 -20.53 -23.67 43.63
C THR A 611 -21.21 -24.99 43.25
N PRO A 612 -21.83 -25.72 44.19
CA PRO A 612 -21.87 -25.44 45.63
C PRO A 612 -20.57 -25.81 46.36
N ASP A 613 -20.33 -25.18 47.51
CA ASP A 613 -19.17 -25.48 48.37
C ASP A 613 -19.21 -26.91 48.94
N GLU A 614 -20.40 -27.44 49.21
CA GLU A 614 -20.61 -28.77 49.80
C GLU A 614 -21.63 -29.55 48.95
N PRO A 615 -21.21 -30.10 47.80
CA PRO A 615 -22.12 -30.72 46.84
C PRO A 615 -22.70 -32.04 47.32
N THR A 616 -23.99 -32.23 47.10
CA THR A 616 -24.68 -33.51 47.33
C THR A 616 -24.59 -34.43 46.12
N ASN A 617 -24.96 -35.71 46.31
CA ASN A 617 -25.03 -36.72 45.24
C ASN A 617 -26.08 -36.46 44.13
N GLN A 618 -26.76 -35.31 44.16
CA GLN A 618 -27.70 -34.87 43.12
C GLN A 618 -27.26 -33.55 42.45
N GLU A 619 -26.18 -32.92 42.90
CA GLU A 619 -25.76 -31.60 42.43
C GLU A 619 -24.53 -31.70 41.53
N GLU A 620 -24.56 -30.92 40.45
CA GLU A 620 -23.38 -30.63 39.64
C GLU A 620 -22.59 -29.50 40.31
N VAL A 621 -21.28 -29.47 40.06
CA VAL A 621 -20.37 -28.48 40.65
C VAL A 621 -19.85 -27.57 39.56
N ASN A 622 -20.20 -26.29 39.65
CA ASN A 622 -19.70 -25.23 38.79
C ASN A 622 -18.35 -24.75 39.30
N ILE A 623 -17.37 -24.67 38.41
CA ILE A 623 -16.06 -24.08 38.66
C ILE A 623 -15.93 -22.84 37.78
N THR A 624 -15.58 -21.71 38.36
CA THR A 624 -15.28 -20.47 37.63
C THR A 624 -13.90 -19.94 38.01
N VAL A 625 -13.19 -19.32 37.07
CA VAL A 625 -11.84 -18.78 37.29
C VAL A 625 -11.53 -17.64 36.30
N ARG A 626 -10.61 -16.76 36.66
CA ARG A 626 -10.03 -15.74 35.77
C ARG A 626 -8.57 -16.09 35.45
N SER A 627 -8.14 -15.77 34.24
CA SER A 627 -6.75 -15.92 33.83
C SER A 627 -6.33 -14.75 32.94
N GLU A 628 -5.12 -14.23 33.16
CA GLU A 628 -4.56 -13.14 32.36
C GLU A 628 -3.07 -13.38 32.09
N ASP A 629 -2.59 -12.89 30.97
CA ASP A 629 -1.18 -12.96 30.56
C ASP A 629 -0.89 -11.84 29.54
N PRO A 630 0.31 -11.23 29.51
CA PRO A 630 0.67 -10.23 28.49
C PRO A 630 0.52 -10.71 27.05
N SER A 631 0.79 -11.99 26.77
CA SER A 631 0.58 -12.59 25.44
C SER A 631 -0.85 -13.07 25.20
N GLY A 632 -1.73 -12.99 26.20
CA GLY A 632 -3.11 -13.47 26.13
C GLY A 632 -3.24 -14.98 26.39
N ILE A 633 -4.47 -15.45 26.63
CA ILE A 633 -4.76 -16.83 27.04
C ILE A 633 -5.26 -17.64 25.84
N ASP A 634 -4.58 -18.75 25.52
CA ASP A 634 -4.99 -19.71 24.47
C ASP A 634 -6.05 -20.70 24.99
N LEU A 635 -5.77 -21.34 26.13
CA LEU A 635 -6.59 -22.43 26.64
C LEU A 635 -6.64 -22.47 28.16
N VAL A 636 -7.83 -22.72 28.73
CA VAL A 636 -8.00 -23.04 30.15
C VAL A 636 -8.69 -24.40 30.29
N LEU A 637 -8.07 -25.29 31.07
CA LEU A 637 -8.54 -26.64 31.36
C LEU A 637 -8.88 -26.81 32.84
N LEU A 638 -10.00 -27.48 33.10
CA LEU A 638 -10.32 -28.09 34.39
C LEU A 638 -9.90 -29.58 34.36
N GLU A 639 -8.89 -29.93 35.13
CA GLU A 639 -8.52 -31.33 35.40
C GLU A 639 -9.15 -31.75 36.74
N TYR A 640 -9.97 -32.81 36.74
CA TYR A 640 -10.53 -33.37 37.98
C TYR A 640 -10.50 -34.90 38.00
N ALA A 641 -10.43 -35.47 39.19
CA ALA A 641 -10.36 -36.91 39.42
C ALA A 641 -11.33 -37.33 40.53
N ASN A 642 -11.97 -38.49 40.35
CA ASN A 642 -12.94 -39.06 41.29
C ASN A 642 -12.35 -40.21 42.15
N GLY A 643 -11.02 -40.30 42.20
CA GLY A 643 -10.28 -41.37 42.86
C GLY A 643 -10.05 -42.63 42.00
N THR A 644 -10.66 -42.75 40.82
CA THR A 644 -10.46 -43.90 39.91
C THR A 644 -9.77 -43.51 38.60
N TYR A 645 -10.13 -42.36 38.03
CA TYR A 645 -9.54 -41.82 36.80
C TYR A 645 -9.66 -40.29 36.78
N SER A 646 -8.85 -39.64 35.94
CA SER A 646 -8.85 -38.18 35.75
C SER A 646 -9.53 -37.81 34.44
N ILE A 647 -10.19 -36.65 34.41
CA ILE A 647 -10.90 -36.07 33.27
C ILE A 647 -10.39 -34.63 33.08
N ASN A 648 -10.11 -34.26 31.84
CA ASN A 648 -9.78 -32.89 31.44
C ASN A 648 -10.94 -32.28 30.65
N LEU A 649 -11.40 -31.10 31.05
CA LEU A 649 -12.45 -30.35 30.38
C LEU A 649 -11.91 -28.98 29.95
N THR A 650 -12.10 -28.62 28.68
CA THR A 650 -11.92 -27.23 28.23
C THR A 650 -13.00 -26.35 28.83
N MET A 651 -12.59 -25.28 29.51
CA MET A 651 -13.51 -24.31 30.10
C MET A 651 -14.05 -23.37 29.01
N SER A 652 -15.32 -23.00 29.11
CA SER A 652 -15.94 -22.00 28.24
C SER A 652 -15.72 -20.61 28.82
N VAL A 653 -15.58 -19.57 27.99
CA VAL A 653 -15.38 -18.20 28.43
C VAL A 653 -16.60 -17.34 28.09
N ILE A 654 -17.06 -16.53 29.05
CA ILE A 654 -18.01 -15.44 28.83
C ILE A 654 -17.37 -14.18 29.39
N THR A 655 -17.20 -13.16 28.55
CA THR A 655 -16.42 -11.95 28.88
C THR A 655 -14.99 -12.31 29.27
N ASP A 656 -14.67 -12.37 30.56
CA ASP A 656 -13.35 -12.65 31.14
C ASP A 656 -13.36 -13.77 32.20
N ILE A 657 -14.46 -14.52 32.31
CA ILE A 657 -14.62 -15.62 33.28
C ILE A 657 -14.67 -16.96 32.53
N TYR A 658 -13.74 -17.84 32.86
CA TYR A 658 -13.72 -19.23 32.41
C TYR A 658 -14.58 -20.08 33.33
N PHE A 659 -15.46 -20.91 32.77
CA PHE A 659 -16.34 -21.79 33.55
C PHE A 659 -16.43 -23.22 32.98
N ALA A 660 -16.58 -24.20 33.87
CA ALA A 660 -16.85 -25.60 33.55
C ALA A 660 -17.66 -26.28 34.66
N GLN A 661 -18.28 -27.43 34.35
CA GLN A 661 -19.11 -28.19 35.29
C GLN A 661 -18.56 -29.60 35.52
N ILE A 662 -18.45 -29.98 36.79
CA ILE A 662 -18.20 -31.36 37.21
C ILE A 662 -19.57 -32.01 37.47
N PRO A 663 -19.90 -33.16 36.85
CA PRO A 663 -21.20 -33.80 37.02
C PRO A 663 -21.39 -34.34 38.46
N ALA A 664 -22.63 -34.63 38.83
CA ALA A 664 -22.93 -35.24 40.13
C ALA A 664 -22.29 -36.63 40.28
N TYR A 665 -21.75 -36.93 41.46
CA TYR A 665 -21.12 -38.22 41.80
C TYR A 665 -21.83 -38.89 43.00
N SER A 666 -21.50 -40.15 43.30
CA SER A 666 -22.05 -40.85 44.46
C SER A 666 -21.59 -40.24 45.78
N ALA A 667 -22.44 -40.29 46.82
CA ALA A 667 -22.07 -39.83 48.16
C ALA A 667 -20.82 -40.57 48.67
N GLY A 668 -19.90 -39.83 49.31
CA GLY A 668 -18.62 -40.31 49.79
C GLY A 668 -17.50 -40.33 48.74
N THR A 669 -17.78 -39.98 47.48
CA THR A 669 -16.73 -39.80 46.46
C THR A 669 -15.89 -38.57 46.78
N ASN A 670 -14.56 -38.74 46.84
CA ASN A 670 -13.62 -37.64 46.99
C ASN A 670 -13.22 -37.13 45.59
N ILE A 671 -13.62 -35.90 45.27
CA ILE A 671 -13.25 -35.24 44.02
C ILE A 671 -12.07 -34.32 44.29
N THR A 672 -10.99 -34.48 43.52
CA THR A 672 -9.85 -33.57 43.51
C THR A 672 -9.76 -32.88 42.15
N TYR A 673 -9.48 -31.58 42.10
CA TYR A 673 -9.40 -30.83 40.84
C TYR A 673 -8.35 -29.72 40.87
N ARG A 674 -7.90 -29.27 39.69
CA ARG A 674 -7.04 -28.11 39.49
C ARG A 674 -7.35 -27.43 38.16
N ILE A 675 -6.93 -26.18 38.02
CA ILE A 675 -7.00 -25.42 36.77
C ILE A 675 -5.62 -25.38 36.13
N ILE A 676 -5.56 -25.55 34.81
CA ILE A 676 -4.37 -25.37 34.00
C ILE A 676 -4.70 -24.30 32.95
N ALA A 677 -3.87 -23.27 32.84
CA ALA A 677 -4.00 -22.24 31.80
C ALA A 677 -2.75 -22.22 30.94
N ASN A 678 -2.93 -22.11 29.63
CA ASN A 678 -1.89 -21.92 28.62
C ASN A 678 -2.06 -20.55 27.97
N ASP A 679 -0.97 -19.80 27.80
CA ASP A 679 -0.97 -18.59 26.99
C ASP A 679 -0.77 -18.88 25.49
N THR A 680 -0.86 -17.84 24.66
CA THR A 680 -0.63 -17.94 23.21
C THR A 680 0.85 -18.11 22.84
N ALA A 681 1.76 -17.87 23.78
CA ALA A 681 3.20 -18.06 23.63
C ALA A 681 3.69 -19.47 24.00
N GLY A 682 2.81 -20.33 24.51
CA GLY A 682 3.07 -21.72 24.88
C GLY A 682 3.56 -21.94 26.32
N ASN A 683 3.58 -20.92 27.19
CA ASN A 683 3.79 -21.13 28.63
C ASN A 683 2.49 -21.58 29.29
N HIS A 684 2.62 -22.27 30.43
CA HIS A 684 1.48 -22.77 31.17
C HIS A 684 1.67 -22.61 32.66
N ASN A 685 0.57 -22.38 33.36
CA ASN A 685 0.52 -22.38 34.81
C ASN A 685 -0.58 -23.33 35.29
N SER A 686 -0.46 -23.83 36.52
CA SER A 686 -1.52 -24.61 37.13
C SER A 686 -1.69 -24.28 38.60
N THR A 687 -2.94 -24.31 39.06
CA THR A 687 -3.23 -24.14 40.48
C THR A 687 -2.77 -25.36 41.29
N SER A 688 -2.68 -25.21 42.61
CA SER A 688 -2.67 -26.37 43.51
C SER A 688 -3.97 -27.18 43.36
N TYR A 689 -3.95 -28.43 43.82
CA TYR A 689 -5.16 -29.25 43.88
C TYR A 689 -6.11 -28.76 44.97
N TYR A 690 -7.36 -28.58 44.58
CA TYR A 690 -8.52 -28.41 45.44
C TYR A 690 -9.27 -29.74 45.55
N TRP A 691 -10.15 -29.86 46.55
CA TRP A 691 -10.95 -31.07 46.72
C TRP A 691 -12.29 -30.81 47.43
N TYR A 692 -13.19 -31.78 47.31
CA TYR A 692 -14.42 -31.89 48.10
C TYR A 692 -14.86 -33.35 48.21
N ILE A 693 -15.68 -33.65 49.22
CA ILE A 693 -16.35 -34.95 49.36
C ILE A 693 -17.83 -34.76 49.07
N VAL A 694 -18.38 -35.61 48.20
CA VAL A 694 -19.80 -35.57 47.86
C VAL A 694 -20.64 -36.00 49.06
N GLN A 695 -21.58 -35.15 49.45
CA GLN A 695 -22.49 -35.39 50.57
C GLN A 695 -23.71 -36.22 50.14
N ASP A 696 -24.38 -36.86 51.08
CA ASP A 696 -25.64 -37.56 50.81
C ASP A 696 -26.82 -36.57 50.85
N SER A 697 -27.71 -36.62 49.85
CA SER A 697 -28.88 -35.74 49.79
C SER A 697 -29.92 -36.14 50.84
N THR A 698 -29.90 -35.52 52.02
CA THR A 698 -30.97 -35.71 53.01
C THR A 698 -32.25 -35.01 52.56
N THR A 699 -33.31 -35.79 52.32
CA THR A 699 -34.62 -35.29 51.88
C THR A 699 -35.23 -34.38 52.95
N THR A 700 -35.28 -33.07 52.69
CA THR A 700 -36.04 -32.14 53.53
C THR A 700 -37.07 -31.40 52.70
N THR A 701 -38.33 -31.80 52.85
CA THR A 701 -39.52 -31.12 52.34
C THR A 701 -39.70 -29.79 53.06
N THR A 702 -39.74 -28.65 52.35
CA THR A 702 -40.43 -27.44 52.84
C THR A 702 -41.07 -26.64 51.70
N THR A 703 -42.28 -26.17 52.02
CA THR A 703 -43.32 -25.51 51.24
C THR A 703 -42.99 -24.08 50.77
N THR A 704 -43.44 -23.78 49.53
CA THR A 704 -43.85 -22.52 48.86
C THR A 704 -43.61 -21.16 49.52
N THR A 705 -43.08 -20.18 48.76
CA THR A 705 -43.69 -18.84 48.65
C THR A 705 -43.40 -18.21 47.28
N THR A 706 -44.47 -17.84 46.57
CA THR A 706 -44.49 -17.08 45.32
C THR A 706 -44.16 -15.61 45.58
N THR A 707 -43.26 -15.00 44.79
CA THR A 707 -43.25 -13.55 44.58
C THR A 707 -43.00 -13.24 43.12
N THR A 708 -43.91 -12.48 42.53
CA THR A 708 -43.92 -11.98 41.15
C THR A 708 -43.23 -10.62 41.11
N THR A 709 -42.23 -10.42 40.23
CA THR A 709 -41.86 -9.06 39.77
C THR A 709 -41.32 -9.08 38.34
N THR A 710 -42.23 -8.76 37.41
CA THR A 710 -42.06 -7.78 36.30
C THR A 710 -40.70 -7.63 35.59
N THR A 711 -40.61 -8.18 34.37
CA THR A 711 -39.63 -7.79 33.36
C THR A 711 -40.15 -6.56 32.60
N THR A 712 -39.46 -5.44 32.74
CA THR A 712 -39.66 -4.25 31.89
C THR A 712 -38.84 -4.46 30.62
N THR A 713 -39.50 -4.73 29.50
CA THR A 713 -38.91 -4.69 28.17
C THR A 713 -38.79 -3.23 27.75
N THR A 714 -37.57 -2.68 27.73
CA THR A 714 -37.28 -1.42 27.05
C THR A 714 -36.95 -1.74 25.61
N THR A 715 -37.91 -1.52 24.73
CA THR A 715 -37.74 -1.51 23.27
C THR A 715 -36.99 -0.24 22.91
N THR A 716 -35.74 -0.34 22.46
CA THR A 716 -35.07 0.78 21.79
C THR A 716 -35.49 0.74 20.32
N THR A 717 -36.20 1.78 19.93
CA THR A 717 -36.61 2.10 18.57
C THR A 717 -35.40 2.23 17.65
N THR A 718 -35.40 1.45 16.58
CA THR A 718 -34.64 1.73 15.36
C THR A 718 -35.11 3.08 14.80
N GLU A 719 -34.26 4.11 14.92
CA GLU A 719 -34.37 5.30 14.08
C GLU A 719 -33.82 4.94 12.70
N THR A 720 -34.73 4.94 11.74
CA THR A 720 -34.45 5.04 10.31
C THR A 720 -33.68 6.32 10.05
N ALA A 721 -32.39 6.20 9.72
CA ALA A 721 -31.66 7.27 9.07
C ALA A 721 -32.31 7.46 7.68
N ASN A 722 -32.92 8.63 7.50
CA ASN A 722 -33.37 9.09 6.20
C ASN A 722 -32.14 9.24 5.31
N ASP A 723 -32.16 8.45 4.26
CA ASP A 723 -31.34 8.54 3.07
C ASP A 723 -31.52 9.96 2.47
N THR A 724 -30.52 10.81 2.69
CA THR A 724 -30.36 12.06 1.95
C THR A 724 -29.14 11.92 1.08
N GLU A 725 -29.41 11.64 -0.20
CA GLU A 725 -28.59 11.91 -1.37
C GLU A 725 -27.39 12.83 -1.09
N LEU A 726 -26.20 12.23 -1.11
CA LEU A 726 -24.93 12.96 -1.13
C LEU A 726 -24.80 13.68 -2.50
N PRO A 727 -24.50 14.98 -2.53
CA PRO A 727 -24.24 15.67 -3.79
C PRO A 727 -22.86 15.25 -4.34
N ALA A 728 -22.82 14.96 -5.64
CA ALA A 728 -21.60 14.74 -6.39
C ALA A 728 -20.63 15.93 -6.34
N LEU A 729 -19.33 15.61 -6.47
CA LEU A 729 -18.16 16.40 -6.88
C LEU A 729 -17.03 16.48 -5.83
N GLU A 730 -16.32 15.36 -5.64
CA GLU A 730 -14.86 15.45 -5.63
C GLU A 730 -14.39 15.72 -7.08
N PRO A 731 -13.34 16.51 -7.31
CA PRO A 731 -12.68 16.46 -8.60
C PRO A 731 -12.15 15.03 -8.75
N ASP A 732 -12.81 14.28 -9.62
CA ASP A 732 -12.35 13.05 -10.26
C ASP A 732 -10.90 12.69 -9.91
N LEU A 733 -10.70 11.56 -9.21
CA LEU A 733 -9.38 10.92 -9.02
C LEU A 733 -8.70 10.55 -10.37
N LEU A 734 -9.35 10.83 -11.50
CA LEU A 734 -8.68 11.07 -12.78
C LEU A 734 -7.71 12.26 -12.64
N ARG A 735 -6.44 11.97 -12.36
CA ARG A 735 -5.25 12.48 -13.10
C ARG A 735 -3.94 12.51 -12.30
N LEU A 736 -3.89 12.00 -11.07
CA LEU A 736 -2.58 11.84 -10.39
C LEU A 736 -1.74 10.66 -10.95
N GLY A 737 -2.39 9.71 -11.64
CA GLY A 737 -1.74 8.63 -12.39
C GLY A 737 -1.95 8.66 -13.91
N LEU A 738 -2.16 9.81 -14.56
CA LEU A 738 -2.31 9.86 -16.03
C LEU A 738 -1.62 11.12 -16.59
N ALA A 739 -0.30 11.03 -16.79
CA ALA A 739 0.43 11.89 -17.71
C ALA A 739 0.77 11.10 -18.99
N LEU A 740 -0.25 10.70 -19.74
CA LEU A 740 -0.13 10.24 -21.12
C LEU A 740 -0.96 11.16 -22.02
N THR A 741 -0.28 12.10 -22.69
CA THR A 741 -0.26 12.29 -24.16
C THR A 741 0.06 13.74 -24.59
N ILE A 742 0.91 13.82 -25.63
CA ILE A 742 1.26 14.94 -26.55
C ILE A 742 2.63 15.58 -26.18
N VAL A 743 3.73 15.40 -26.95
CA VAL A 743 3.90 15.59 -28.41
C VAL A 743 4.79 14.52 -29.05
N ALA A 744 4.30 13.92 -30.14
CA ALA A 744 5.11 13.20 -31.12
C ALA A 744 5.96 14.15 -32.01
N ALA A 745 7.15 13.68 -32.39
CA ALA A 745 8.13 14.23 -33.37
C ALA A 745 9.17 15.19 -32.75
N VAL A 746 10.49 14.95 -32.76
CA VAL A 746 11.35 14.30 -33.76
C VAL A 746 12.64 13.75 -33.10
N VAL A 747 12.81 12.42 -33.08
CA VAL A 747 14.15 11.81 -33.19
C VAL A 747 14.54 11.89 -34.66
N ALA A 748 15.38 12.87 -35.03
CA ALA A 748 16.20 12.88 -36.25
C ALA A 748 17.03 14.17 -36.46
N VAL A 749 17.67 14.79 -35.44
CA VAL A 749 18.77 15.77 -35.70
C VAL A 749 19.97 15.64 -34.73
N GLY A 750 20.13 14.52 -34.03
CA GLY A 750 21.36 14.23 -33.26
C GLY A 750 22.51 13.63 -34.08
N PHE A 751 22.25 13.20 -35.32
CA PHE A 751 23.21 12.46 -36.15
C PHE A 751 24.10 13.33 -37.07
N LEU A 752 24.10 14.66 -36.91
CA LEU A 752 24.78 15.57 -37.85
C LEU A 752 25.75 16.59 -37.23
N TYR A 753 26.19 16.44 -35.98
CA TYR A 753 27.22 17.34 -35.41
C TYR A 753 28.48 16.67 -34.81
N GLY A 754 28.67 15.36 -35.02
CA GLY A 754 29.89 14.65 -34.61
C GLY A 754 30.91 14.35 -35.72
N ARG A 755 30.57 14.55 -37.01
CA ARG A 755 31.52 14.39 -38.14
C ARG A 755 32.11 15.73 -38.59
N ARG A 756 32.76 16.45 -37.66
CA ARG A 756 33.83 17.41 -37.96
C ARG A 756 34.76 17.56 -36.75
N LYS A 757 35.65 16.59 -36.58
CA LYS A 757 37.09 16.78 -36.30
C LYS A 757 37.79 15.42 -36.29
N SER A 758 38.60 15.22 -37.33
CA SER A 758 39.54 14.13 -37.65
C SER A 758 39.01 12.71 -37.57
#